data_AF-A0A9E3UBJ8-F1
#
_entry.id   AF-A0A9E3UBJ8-F1
#
_cell.length_a   1.000
_cell.length_b   1.000
_cell.length_c   1.000
_cell.angle_alpha   90.00
_cell.angle_beta   90.00
_cell.angle_gamma   90.00
#
_symmetry.space_group_name_H-M   'P 1'
#
loop_
_entity.id
_entity.type
_entity.pdbx_description
1 polymer ?
#
loop_
_entity_poly.entity_id
_entity_poly.type
_entity_poly.pdbx_seq_one_letter_code
_entity_poly.pdbx_strand_id
1 'polypeptide(L)'
;MISPETIALVRERTDILAVITEGVPSLKRRGRSFVGLCPFHKEKSPSFHVNPERGFFHCFGCKESGSAIDFLMKHEGYTFPEAVRALAERAGIPIEEVRGAAQTSEADRQKKAREDLYAVNALAATFFEQQLEKHEHRGYALEELARRGLVPGNDPKVDEVLRAFRIGYAPPQWDGLTAFLRAQGVSPAAAETVGLLVPRTSGSGYYDRFRHRLMFAVVDPQGRVVAFSGRALADLPRIEEQPSGPRPGLVRLDAEPDRKPPKYINSPESPVYTKGQMLFGIHQARHAIRQEELAILVEGNFDVVSLHARGITNVVAPLGTAFTADQAKLLKRFAPDVVFLFDGDAAGRKAVRVSREAVDTAGISARVADLPNGVDPDELSREKGPAAVEHLVANAKGMLEALIEMSLDESFTQADAHEKQARIAFVVQLLAEQRDPVVLAMAKSHTDMIAGRLDIVRSGEGAFRALESSVKAAFAKAEAERRRAALARGDEPRQTGDGTRFSPASLGTAERKAIVSTLIEWPVFLDDPEVADKLTLLEGGSVKIVTALRRAFHGGRLDTDAFLAQLEAHGDKRLRAFAAERLALPETEDEKHARDYLLGAANKLKRLLLSQEAAQISRETYRAQGDSDAERELLREASERLREKRGLKA
;
A
#
# COMPACT_ATOMS: atom_id res chain seq x y z
N MET A 1 16.54 26.49 -3.94
CA MET A 1 15.40 26.27 -3.02
C MET A 1 14.38 27.33 -3.37
N ILE A 2 13.08 27.01 -3.46
CA ILE A 2 12.05 28.02 -3.77
C ILE A 2 12.12 29.09 -2.69
N SER A 3 12.13 30.37 -3.06
CA SER A 3 12.29 31.46 -2.09
C SER A 3 11.11 31.46 -1.10
N PRO A 4 11.36 31.75 0.19
CA PRO A 4 10.28 31.90 1.18
C PRO A 4 9.22 32.92 0.72
N GLU A 5 9.63 33.97 0.02
CA GLU A 5 8.74 34.99 -0.56
C GLU A 5 7.83 34.38 -1.65
N THR A 6 8.38 33.57 -2.55
CA THR A 6 7.59 32.85 -3.56
C THR A 6 6.59 31.89 -2.90
N ILE A 7 7.02 31.14 -1.87
CA ILE A 7 6.13 30.20 -1.15
C ILE A 7 4.98 30.96 -0.49
N ALA A 8 5.25 32.11 0.14
CA ALA A 8 4.23 32.95 0.75
C ALA A 8 3.26 33.51 -0.30
N LEU A 9 3.78 34.02 -1.42
CA LEU A 9 2.98 34.56 -2.52
C LEU A 9 2.07 33.49 -3.16
N VAL A 10 2.59 32.28 -3.35
CA VAL A 10 1.81 31.13 -3.84
C VAL A 10 0.68 30.80 -2.87
N ARG A 11 0.96 30.75 -1.56
CA ARG A 11 -0.09 30.50 -0.55
C ARG A 11 -1.18 31.57 -0.56
N GLU A 12 -0.80 32.83 -0.70
CA GLU A 12 -1.73 33.97 -0.68
C GLU A 12 -2.63 34.02 -1.93
N ARG A 13 -2.06 33.80 -3.11
CA ARG A 13 -2.79 33.91 -4.39
C ARG A 13 -3.49 32.64 -4.84
N THR A 14 -3.27 31.52 -4.15
CA THR A 14 -3.94 30.27 -4.50
C THR A 14 -5.40 30.31 -4.06
N ASP A 15 -6.31 30.23 -5.02
CA ASP A 15 -7.70 29.92 -4.73
C ASP A 15 -7.84 28.43 -4.36
N ILE A 16 -7.91 28.15 -3.06
CA ILE A 16 -8.07 26.79 -2.54
C ILE A 16 -9.36 26.12 -3.04
N LEU A 17 -10.42 26.88 -3.27
CA LEU A 17 -11.68 26.31 -3.73
C LEU A 17 -11.52 25.79 -5.16
N ALA A 18 -10.91 26.58 -6.04
CA ALA A 18 -10.64 26.16 -7.42
C ALA A 18 -9.80 24.89 -7.46
N VAL A 19 -8.71 24.84 -6.68
CA VAL A 19 -7.81 23.68 -6.61
C VAL A 19 -8.55 22.42 -6.14
N ILE A 20 -9.35 22.52 -5.09
CA ILE A 20 -10.00 21.35 -4.50
C ILE A 20 -11.22 20.90 -5.32
N THR A 21 -11.96 21.83 -5.94
CA THR A 21 -13.16 21.47 -6.72
C THR A 21 -12.83 20.57 -7.91
N GLU A 22 -11.62 20.69 -8.48
CA GLU A 22 -11.13 19.79 -9.53
C GLU A 22 -11.00 18.33 -9.05
N GLY A 23 -10.53 18.12 -7.82
CA GLY A 23 -10.36 16.78 -7.23
C GLY A 23 -11.60 16.27 -6.49
N VAL A 24 -12.53 17.17 -6.13
CA VAL A 24 -13.71 16.86 -5.30
C VAL A 24 -14.97 17.44 -5.94
N PRO A 25 -15.49 16.84 -7.03
CA PRO A 25 -16.66 17.34 -7.74
C PRO A 25 -17.95 17.29 -6.90
N SER A 26 -17.95 16.57 -5.77
CA SER A 26 -19.07 16.50 -4.84
C SER A 26 -19.26 17.76 -3.98
N LEU A 27 -18.31 18.70 -4.01
CA LEU A 27 -18.37 19.93 -3.21
C LEU A 27 -19.57 20.80 -3.58
N LYS A 28 -20.38 21.15 -2.58
CA LYS A 28 -21.51 22.07 -2.71
C LYS A 28 -21.41 23.18 -1.67
N ARG A 29 -21.82 24.39 -2.04
CA ARG A 29 -21.81 25.54 -1.12
C ARG A 29 -22.80 25.32 0.03
N ARG A 30 -22.34 25.51 1.27
CA ARG A 30 -23.17 25.48 2.49
C ARG A 30 -22.73 26.61 3.43
N GLY A 31 -23.46 27.73 3.36
CA GLY A 31 -23.08 28.95 4.08
C GLY A 31 -21.80 29.58 3.52
N ARG A 32 -20.81 29.82 4.38
CA ARG A 32 -19.49 30.38 4.02
C ARG A 32 -18.46 29.30 3.60
N SER A 33 -18.80 28.03 3.72
CA SER A 33 -17.93 26.90 3.39
C SER A 33 -18.52 26.07 2.25
N PHE A 34 -17.71 25.18 1.69
CA PHE A 34 -18.11 24.17 0.73
C PHE A 34 -17.99 22.81 1.37
N VAL A 35 -18.97 21.93 1.15
CA VAL A 35 -19.07 20.63 1.80
C VAL A 35 -19.29 19.55 0.76
N GLY A 36 -18.53 18.46 0.86
CA GLY A 36 -18.56 17.33 -0.07
C GLY A 36 -18.13 16.03 0.60
N LEU A 37 -18.10 14.95 -0.19
CA LEU A 37 -17.50 13.70 0.23
C LEU A 37 -15.98 13.86 0.28
N CYS A 38 -15.36 13.29 1.30
CA CYS A 38 -13.92 13.35 1.48
C CYS A 38 -13.19 12.54 0.40
N PRO A 39 -12.18 13.13 -0.26
CA PRO A 39 -11.38 12.40 -1.24
C PRO A 39 -10.32 11.49 -0.60
N PHE A 40 -10.13 11.56 0.72
CA PHE A 40 -9.05 10.87 1.41
C PHE A 40 -9.47 9.59 2.14
N HIS A 41 -10.77 9.39 2.32
CA HIS A 41 -11.30 8.17 2.93
C HIS A 41 -12.71 7.92 2.40
N LYS A 42 -13.13 6.66 2.42
CA LYS A 42 -14.43 6.26 1.92
C LYS A 42 -15.54 6.58 2.93
N GLU A 43 -16.47 7.44 2.55
CA GLU A 43 -17.64 7.79 3.37
C GLU A 43 -18.92 7.95 2.53
N LYS A 44 -20.08 7.82 3.19
CA LYS A 44 -21.40 8.03 2.55
C LYS A 44 -22.00 9.40 2.84
N SER A 45 -21.60 10.03 3.94
CA SER A 45 -22.09 11.35 4.36
C SER A 45 -21.01 12.41 4.12
N PRO A 46 -21.34 13.58 3.52
CA PRO A 46 -20.35 14.64 3.32
C PRO A 46 -19.74 15.13 4.64
N SER A 47 -18.43 14.90 4.84
CA SER A 47 -17.70 15.43 6.01
C SER A 47 -16.52 16.33 5.63
N PHE A 48 -16.27 16.52 4.33
CA PHE A 48 -15.15 17.29 3.84
C PHE A 48 -15.54 18.75 3.63
N HIS A 49 -14.95 19.64 4.43
CA HIS A 49 -15.22 21.06 4.42
C HIS A 49 -14.05 21.83 3.82
N VAL A 50 -14.35 22.78 2.94
CA VAL A 50 -13.40 23.76 2.40
C VAL A 50 -13.84 25.15 2.82
N ASN A 51 -12.94 25.92 3.42
CA ASN A 51 -13.16 27.32 3.77
C ASN A 51 -12.27 28.21 2.89
N PRO A 52 -12.83 28.81 1.82
CA PRO A 52 -12.04 29.65 0.90
C PRO A 52 -11.51 30.91 1.57
N GLU A 53 -12.29 31.53 2.46
CA GLU A 53 -11.89 32.77 3.17
C GLU A 53 -10.69 32.55 4.09
N ARG A 54 -10.60 31.37 4.72
CA ARG A 54 -9.50 31.01 5.62
C ARG A 54 -8.39 30.19 4.96
N GLY A 55 -8.53 29.84 3.68
CA GLY A 55 -7.50 29.15 2.91
C GLY A 55 -7.18 27.72 3.36
N PHE A 56 -8.12 27.00 3.97
CA PHE A 56 -7.89 25.61 4.43
C PHE A 56 -9.07 24.67 4.15
N PHE A 57 -8.78 23.37 4.13
CA PHE A 57 -9.76 22.29 4.17
C PHE A 57 -9.66 21.49 5.48
N HIS A 58 -10.76 20.87 5.89
CA HIS A 58 -10.79 19.94 7.00
C HIS A 58 -11.87 18.87 6.78
N CYS A 59 -11.51 17.61 6.96
CA CYS A 59 -12.45 16.49 6.97
C CYS A 59 -12.86 16.15 8.40
N PHE A 60 -14.15 16.21 8.71
CA PHE A 60 -14.64 15.87 10.05
C PHE A 60 -14.69 14.35 10.31
N GLY A 61 -14.72 13.53 9.26
CA GLY A 61 -14.59 12.07 9.32
C GLY A 61 -13.17 11.61 9.63
N CYS A 62 -12.24 11.74 8.68
CA CYS A 62 -10.86 11.23 8.83
C CYS A 62 -9.85 12.21 9.47
N LYS A 63 -10.29 13.42 9.87
CA LYS A 63 -9.44 14.47 10.49
C LYS A 63 -8.35 15.07 9.60
N GLU A 64 -8.29 14.68 8.33
CA GLU A 64 -7.36 15.27 7.38
C GLU A 64 -7.64 16.77 7.19
N SER A 65 -6.59 17.57 7.31
CA SER A 65 -6.68 19.03 7.16
C SER A 65 -5.40 19.59 6.52
N GLY A 66 -5.52 20.81 5.99
CA GLY A 66 -4.39 21.55 5.42
C GLY A 66 -4.77 22.65 4.45
N SER A 67 -3.73 23.25 3.87
CA SER A 67 -3.80 24.24 2.79
C SER A 67 -3.96 23.59 1.42
N ALA A 68 -4.06 24.40 0.36
CA ALA A 68 -4.05 23.91 -1.03
C ALA A 68 -2.77 23.11 -1.37
N ILE A 69 -1.61 23.48 -0.78
CA ILE A 69 -0.35 22.73 -0.94
C ILE A 69 -0.50 21.34 -0.32
N ASP A 70 -1.00 21.28 0.92
CA ASP A 70 -1.21 20.02 1.63
C ASP A 70 -2.22 19.13 0.88
N PHE A 71 -3.24 19.75 0.27
CA PHE A 71 -4.19 19.05 -0.57
C PHE A 71 -3.49 18.39 -1.76
N LEU A 72 -2.68 19.11 -2.55
CA LEU A 72 -1.95 18.49 -3.68
C LEU A 72 -0.96 17.42 -3.22
N MET A 73 -0.28 17.63 -2.09
CA MET A 73 0.64 16.62 -1.56
C MET A 73 -0.07 15.33 -1.18
N LYS A 74 -1.23 15.45 -0.53
CA LYS A 74 -2.01 14.31 -0.05
C LYS A 74 -2.83 13.67 -1.19
N HIS A 75 -3.52 14.49 -1.97
CA HIS A 75 -4.45 14.05 -3.02
C HIS A 75 -3.73 13.60 -4.30
N GLU A 76 -2.75 14.39 -4.76
CA GLU A 76 -2.03 14.14 -6.02
C GLU A 76 -0.67 13.46 -5.80
N GLY A 77 -0.25 13.27 -4.54
CA GLY A 77 1.03 12.63 -4.19
C GLY A 77 2.25 13.48 -4.47
N TYR A 78 2.06 14.80 -4.63
CA TYR A 78 3.14 15.73 -4.90
C TYR A 78 4.07 15.84 -3.69
N THR A 79 5.36 15.99 -3.95
CA THR A 79 6.28 16.52 -2.93
C THR A 79 5.99 18.00 -2.69
N PHE A 80 6.42 18.54 -1.55
CA PHE A 80 6.20 19.95 -1.24
C PHE A 80 6.69 20.91 -2.35
N PRO A 81 7.91 20.75 -2.93
CA PRO A 81 8.35 21.59 -4.03
C PRO A 81 7.52 21.41 -5.32
N GLU A 82 7.00 20.21 -5.60
CA GLU A 82 6.13 19.96 -6.75
C GLU A 82 4.77 20.64 -6.57
N ALA A 83 4.17 20.56 -5.37
CA ALA A 83 2.94 21.24 -5.03
C ALA A 83 3.04 22.76 -5.13
N VAL A 84 4.12 23.36 -4.61
CA VAL A 84 4.34 24.81 -4.74
C VAL A 84 4.50 25.21 -6.20
N ARG A 85 5.23 24.44 -7.01
CA ARG A 85 5.41 24.74 -8.44
C ARG A 85 4.11 24.66 -9.23
N ALA A 86 3.32 23.61 -9.01
CA ALA A 86 2.04 23.44 -9.69
C ALA A 86 1.05 24.57 -9.36
N LEU A 87 1.02 25.04 -8.11
CA LEU A 87 0.18 26.18 -7.72
C LEU A 87 0.70 27.51 -8.26
N ALA A 88 2.02 27.71 -8.28
CA ALA A 88 2.61 28.91 -8.85
C ALA A 88 2.28 29.06 -10.34
N GLU A 89 2.38 27.97 -11.10
CA GLU A 89 2.01 27.94 -12.52
C GLU A 89 0.54 28.31 -12.74
N ARG A 90 -0.39 27.73 -11.95
CA ARG A 90 -1.82 28.06 -12.00
C ARG A 90 -2.12 29.52 -11.66
N ALA A 91 -1.37 30.09 -10.72
CA ALA A 91 -1.54 31.47 -10.27
C ALA A 91 -0.75 32.49 -11.14
N GLY A 92 -0.02 32.03 -12.17
CA GLY A 92 0.84 32.89 -12.99
C GLY A 92 1.99 33.54 -12.20
N ILE A 93 2.45 32.89 -11.13
CA ILE A 93 3.53 33.40 -10.27
C ILE A 93 4.88 32.89 -10.79
N PRO A 94 5.80 33.78 -11.19
CA PRO A 94 7.16 33.38 -11.50
C PRO A 94 7.84 32.87 -10.22
N ILE A 95 8.49 31.72 -10.31
CA ILE A 95 9.14 31.10 -9.15
C ILE A 95 10.54 31.67 -9.02
N GLU A 96 10.77 32.48 -8.00
CA GLU A 96 12.12 32.89 -7.64
C GLU A 96 12.78 31.77 -6.83
N GLU A 97 13.81 31.14 -7.39
CA GLU A 97 14.65 30.23 -6.64
C GLU A 97 15.85 30.99 -6.06
N VAL A 98 16.16 30.80 -4.77
CA VAL A 98 17.39 31.36 -4.17
C VAL A 98 18.59 30.63 -4.76
N ARG A 99 19.14 31.16 -5.87
CA ARG A 99 20.35 30.69 -6.56
C ARG A 99 21.04 31.84 -7.31
N GLY A 100 22.35 31.75 -7.51
CA GLY A 100 23.11 32.77 -8.25
C GLY A 100 22.71 32.86 -9.73
N ALA A 101 22.86 34.03 -10.34
CA ALA A 101 22.40 34.32 -11.72
C ALA A 101 22.91 33.32 -12.79
N ALA A 102 24.15 32.82 -12.67
CA ALA A 102 24.70 31.83 -13.60
C ALA A 102 24.13 30.40 -13.41
N GLN A 103 23.66 30.06 -12.20
CA GLN A 103 23.03 28.76 -11.92
C GLN A 103 21.55 28.72 -12.35
N THR A 104 20.94 29.89 -12.54
CA THR A 104 19.53 30.04 -12.93
C THR A 104 19.32 29.67 -14.40
N SER A 105 20.19 30.17 -15.31
CA SER A 105 20.06 29.88 -16.75
C SER A 105 20.24 28.41 -17.13
N GLU A 106 21.09 27.68 -16.39
CA GLU A 106 21.34 26.27 -16.67
C GLU A 106 20.21 25.38 -16.14
N ALA A 107 19.70 25.68 -14.94
CA ALA A 107 18.54 24.97 -14.39
C ALA A 107 17.28 25.18 -15.25
N ASP A 108 17.05 26.39 -15.75
CA ASP A 108 15.92 26.70 -16.65
C ASP A 108 16.06 25.98 -18.00
N ARG A 109 17.28 25.90 -18.55
CA ARG A 109 17.57 25.11 -19.76
C ARG A 109 17.29 23.62 -19.54
N GLN A 110 17.71 23.06 -18.41
CA GLN A 110 17.45 21.65 -18.08
C GLN A 110 15.97 21.39 -17.85
N LYS A 111 15.24 22.31 -17.23
CA LYS A 111 13.79 22.22 -17.05
C LYS A 111 13.08 22.21 -18.39
N LYS A 112 13.37 23.18 -19.26
CA LYS A 112 12.81 23.26 -20.61
C LYS A 112 13.13 22.01 -21.42
N ALA A 113 14.37 21.53 -21.37
CA ALA A 113 14.76 20.30 -22.03
C ALA A 113 13.92 19.10 -21.56
N ARG A 114 13.64 18.98 -20.26
CA ARG A 114 12.74 17.93 -19.74
C ARG A 114 11.28 18.10 -20.20
N GLU A 115 10.76 19.34 -20.22
CA GLU A 115 9.43 19.66 -20.75
C GLU A 115 9.29 19.23 -22.21
N ASP A 116 10.30 19.50 -23.03
CA ASP A 116 10.35 19.06 -24.43
C ASP A 116 10.31 17.52 -24.54
N LEU A 117 11.02 16.80 -23.67
CA LEU A 117 10.98 15.32 -23.66
C LEU A 117 9.59 14.77 -23.28
N TYR A 118 8.89 15.40 -22.32
CA TYR A 118 7.50 15.02 -22.01
C TYR A 118 6.57 15.27 -23.20
N ALA A 119 6.75 16.37 -23.93
CA ALA A 119 5.96 16.68 -25.13
C ALA A 119 6.18 15.64 -26.23
N VAL A 120 7.42 15.18 -26.44
CA VAL A 120 7.74 14.12 -27.40
C VAL A 120 7.01 12.81 -27.05
N ASN A 121 7.05 12.40 -25.78
CA ASN A 121 6.31 11.22 -25.33
C ASN A 121 4.79 11.37 -25.51
N ALA A 122 4.25 12.55 -25.21
CA ALA A 122 2.82 12.82 -25.39
C ALA A 122 2.39 12.70 -26.85
N LEU A 123 3.19 13.23 -27.80
CA LEU A 123 2.97 13.09 -29.24
C LEU A 123 3.02 11.64 -29.69
N ALA A 124 3.98 10.86 -29.20
CA ALA A 124 4.09 9.44 -29.53
C ALA A 124 2.89 8.62 -29.02
N ALA A 125 2.39 8.92 -27.83
CA ALA A 125 1.18 8.29 -27.33
C ALA A 125 -0.03 8.62 -28.22
N THR A 126 -0.17 9.89 -28.65
CA THR A 126 -1.22 10.30 -29.60
C THR A 126 -1.12 9.55 -30.92
N PHE A 127 0.10 9.37 -31.44
CA PHE A 127 0.33 8.54 -32.62
C PHE A 127 -0.17 7.11 -32.40
N PHE A 128 0.27 6.42 -31.34
CA PHE A 128 -0.13 5.04 -31.10
C PHE A 128 -1.64 4.88 -30.89
N GLU A 129 -2.30 5.81 -30.20
CA GLU A 129 -3.76 5.84 -30.05
C GLU A 129 -4.45 5.94 -31.42
N GLN A 130 -4.00 6.87 -32.27
CA GLN A 130 -4.52 7.03 -33.64
C GLN A 130 -4.29 5.78 -34.50
N GLN A 131 -3.16 5.10 -34.34
CA GLN A 131 -2.87 3.87 -35.08
C GLN A 131 -3.80 2.72 -34.62
N LEU A 132 -4.13 2.63 -33.34
CA LEU A 132 -5.11 1.66 -32.85
C LEU A 132 -6.51 1.94 -33.40
N GLU A 133 -6.83 3.21 -33.66
CA GLU A 133 -8.10 3.60 -34.26
C GLU A 133 -8.12 3.37 -35.79
N LYS A 134 -7.05 3.66 -36.52
CA LYS A 134 -7.14 3.83 -37.99
C LYS A 134 -6.30 2.87 -38.82
N HIS A 135 -5.27 2.24 -38.23
CA HIS A 135 -4.32 1.45 -39.03
C HIS A 135 -4.97 0.16 -39.56
N GLU A 136 -4.65 -0.24 -40.79
CA GLU A 136 -5.23 -1.44 -41.42
C GLU A 136 -4.96 -2.73 -40.62
N HIS A 137 -3.78 -2.84 -40.01
CA HIS A 137 -3.38 -3.98 -39.16
C HIS A 137 -3.78 -3.85 -37.69
N ARG A 138 -4.62 -2.87 -37.31
CA ARG A 138 -5.09 -2.72 -35.91
C ARG A 138 -5.81 -3.97 -35.38
N GLY A 139 -6.35 -4.81 -36.27
CA GLY A 139 -7.05 -6.05 -35.93
C GLY A 139 -6.26 -6.98 -35.01
N TYR A 140 -4.93 -7.05 -35.15
CA TYR A 140 -4.06 -7.85 -34.27
C TYR A 140 -4.06 -7.33 -32.82
N ALA A 141 -4.03 -6.01 -32.65
CA ALA A 141 -4.10 -5.38 -31.34
C ALA A 141 -5.50 -5.54 -30.72
N LEU A 142 -6.56 -5.39 -31.53
CA LEU A 142 -7.94 -5.58 -31.11
C LEU A 142 -8.23 -7.03 -30.71
N GLU A 143 -7.72 -8.01 -31.44
CA GLU A 143 -7.84 -9.42 -31.08
C GLU A 143 -7.15 -9.70 -29.74
N GLU A 144 -5.98 -9.13 -29.52
CA GLU A 144 -5.23 -9.30 -28.28
C GLU A 144 -5.95 -8.70 -27.06
N LEU A 145 -6.62 -7.56 -27.25
CA LEU A 145 -7.52 -6.97 -26.27
C LEU A 145 -8.78 -7.83 -26.07
N ALA A 146 -9.36 -8.35 -27.15
CA ALA A 146 -10.58 -9.17 -27.14
C ALA A 146 -10.40 -10.47 -26.35
N ARG A 147 -9.22 -11.11 -26.44
CA ARG A 147 -8.87 -12.30 -25.65
C ARG A 147 -9.00 -12.06 -24.13
N ARG A 148 -8.95 -10.81 -23.68
CA ARG A 148 -9.12 -10.41 -22.28
C ARG A 148 -10.43 -9.69 -21.98
N GLY A 149 -11.37 -9.69 -22.93
CA GLY A 149 -12.64 -8.99 -22.79
C GLY A 149 -12.52 -7.46 -22.82
N LEU A 150 -11.41 -6.91 -23.33
CA LEU A 150 -11.14 -5.48 -23.40
C LEU A 150 -11.48 -4.91 -24.79
N VAL A 151 -12.62 -5.30 -25.36
CA VAL A 151 -13.01 -4.89 -26.72
C VAL A 151 -13.49 -3.43 -26.72
N PRO A 152 -12.83 -2.51 -27.46
CA PRO A 152 -13.30 -1.14 -27.59
C PRO A 152 -14.71 -1.08 -28.21
N GLY A 153 -15.56 -0.20 -27.68
CA GLY A 153 -16.94 0.01 -28.12
C GLY A 153 -17.96 -1.00 -27.58
N ASN A 154 -17.52 -2.02 -26.82
CA ASN A 154 -18.42 -3.03 -26.25
C ASN A 154 -18.99 -2.62 -24.88
N ASP A 155 -18.17 -1.99 -24.02
CA ASP A 155 -18.57 -1.50 -22.70
C ASP A 155 -17.98 -0.09 -22.48
N PRO A 156 -18.79 0.93 -22.16
CA PRO A 156 -18.30 2.29 -21.88
C PRO A 156 -17.19 2.35 -20.82
N LYS A 157 -17.20 1.44 -19.82
CA LYS A 157 -16.14 1.37 -18.79
C LYS A 157 -14.83 0.88 -19.37
N VAL A 158 -14.88 -0.10 -20.27
CA VAL A 158 -13.70 -0.57 -20.99
C VAL A 158 -13.12 0.56 -21.82
N ASP A 159 -13.95 1.31 -22.54
CA ASP A 159 -13.51 2.46 -23.34
C ASP A 159 -12.86 3.56 -22.49
N GLU A 160 -13.45 3.87 -21.33
CA GLU A 160 -12.89 4.82 -20.37
C GLU A 160 -11.50 4.36 -19.89
N VAL A 161 -11.36 3.10 -19.52
CA VAL A 161 -10.08 2.53 -19.05
C VAL A 161 -9.05 2.50 -20.16
N LEU A 162 -9.38 2.02 -21.36
CA LEU A 162 -8.43 2.01 -22.48
C LEU A 162 -7.94 3.43 -22.83
N ARG A 163 -8.81 4.43 -22.74
CA ARG A 163 -8.45 5.84 -22.92
C ARG A 163 -7.58 6.36 -21.77
N ALA A 164 -7.95 6.09 -20.52
CA ALA A 164 -7.21 6.54 -19.34
C ALA A 164 -5.78 5.98 -19.30
N PHE A 165 -5.58 4.74 -19.78
CA PHE A 165 -4.28 4.10 -19.91
C PHE A 165 -3.56 4.40 -21.24
N ARG A 166 -4.17 5.23 -22.10
CA ARG A 166 -3.64 5.63 -23.42
C ARG A 166 -3.17 4.43 -24.24
N ILE A 167 -4.03 3.41 -24.30
CA ILE A 167 -3.75 2.18 -25.04
C ILE A 167 -3.69 2.49 -26.54
N GLY A 168 -2.64 2.01 -27.18
CA GLY A 168 -2.38 2.27 -28.59
C GLY A 168 -1.81 1.07 -29.33
N TYR A 169 -1.47 1.28 -30.59
CA TYR A 169 -0.86 0.28 -31.46
C TYR A 169 0.39 0.86 -32.11
N ALA A 170 1.51 0.14 -32.03
CA ALA A 170 2.69 0.41 -32.82
C ALA A 170 2.63 -0.44 -34.10
N PRO A 171 2.47 0.18 -35.28
CA PRO A 171 2.44 -0.53 -36.56
C PRO A 171 3.76 -1.27 -36.87
N PRO A 172 3.77 -2.20 -37.84
CA PRO A 172 4.98 -2.97 -38.17
C PRO A 172 6.07 -2.20 -38.95
N GLN A 173 5.75 -1.01 -39.44
CA GLN A 173 6.67 -0.18 -40.23
C GLN A 173 7.94 0.17 -39.44
N TRP A 174 9.06 0.35 -40.15
CA TRP A 174 10.34 0.68 -39.54
C TRP A 174 10.47 2.14 -39.10
N ASP A 175 9.69 3.04 -39.69
CA ASP A 175 9.86 4.49 -39.57
C ASP A 175 8.51 5.24 -39.50
N GLY A 176 7.42 4.57 -39.14
CA GLY A 176 6.09 5.19 -39.07
C GLY A 176 6.01 6.29 -38.01
N LEU A 177 6.47 6.00 -36.79
CA LEU A 177 6.59 6.99 -35.72
C LEU A 177 7.68 8.02 -36.06
N THR A 178 8.81 7.59 -36.62
CA THR A 178 9.89 8.48 -37.05
C THR A 178 9.38 9.56 -38.02
N ALA A 179 8.62 9.16 -39.04
CA ALA A 179 8.02 10.07 -40.01
C ALA A 179 6.98 11.00 -39.38
N PHE A 180 6.12 10.46 -38.51
CA PHE A 180 5.13 11.25 -37.77
C PHE A 180 5.79 12.33 -36.89
N LEU A 181 6.76 11.96 -36.07
CA LEU A 181 7.46 12.89 -35.18
C LEU A 181 8.19 13.98 -35.96
N ARG A 182 8.85 13.61 -37.06
CA ARG A 182 9.50 14.59 -37.96
C ARG A 182 8.50 15.58 -38.53
N ALA A 183 7.31 15.13 -38.94
CA ALA A 183 6.25 16.00 -39.44
C ALA A 183 5.71 16.96 -38.36
N GLN A 184 5.79 16.57 -37.08
CA GLN A 184 5.46 17.44 -35.93
C GLN A 184 6.63 18.35 -35.50
N GLY A 185 7.73 18.40 -36.27
CA GLY A 185 8.90 19.23 -35.95
C GLY A 185 9.77 18.69 -34.81
N VAL A 186 9.57 17.44 -34.39
CA VAL A 186 10.37 16.80 -33.34
C VAL A 186 11.72 16.34 -33.90
N SER A 187 12.79 16.70 -33.20
CA SER A 187 14.14 16.21 -33.50
C SER A 187 14.24 14.70 -33.26
N PRO A 188 14.79 13.90 -34.20
CA PRO A 188 15.03 12.48 -33.99
C PRO A 188 15.88 12.17 -32.76
N ALA A 189 16.84 13.04 -32.41
CA ALA A 189 17.68 12.87 -31.23
C ALA A 189 16.89 13.02 -29.91
N ALA A 190 15.86 13.87 -29.89
CA ALA A 190 14.98 14.00 -28.73
C ALA A 190 14.13 12.74 -28.54
N ALA A 191 13.61 12.18 -29.64
CA ALA A 191 12.86 10.93 -29.63
C ALA A 191 13.73 9.69 -29.31
N GLU A 192 15.00 9.69 -29.72
CA GLU A 192 16.01 8.72 -29.26
C GLU A 192 16.23 8.82 -27.75
N THR A 193 16.35 10.04 -27.21
CA THR A 193 16.63 10.30 -25.78
C THR A 193 15.56 9.70 -24.86
N VAL A 194 14.28 9.76 -25.25
CA VAL A 194 13.18 9.09 -24.52
C VAL A 194 12.96 7.63 -24.95
N GLY A 195 13.82 7.12 -25.82
CA GLY A 195 13.86 5.73 -26.23
C GLY A 195 12.76 5.33 -27.22
N LEU A 196 12.13 6.27 -27.92
CA LEU A 196 11.15 5.96 -28.96
C LEU A 196 11.82 5.52 -30.27
N LEU A 197 12.99 6.08 -30.57
CA LEU A 197 13.77 5.77 -31.77
C LEU A 197 15.07 5.06 -31.42
N VAL A 198 15.64 4.35 -32.39
CA VAL A 198 16.95 3.72 -32.31
C VAL A 198 17.78 4.19 -33.52
N PRO A 199 19.01 4.68 -33.31
CA PRO A 199 19.89 5.04 -34.43
C PRO A 199 20.28 3.77 -35.21
N ARG A 200 20.40 3.90 -36.54
CA ARG A 200 20.88 2.80 -37.38
C ARG A 200 22.37 2.55 -37.12
N THR A 201 22.78 1.29 -37.02
CA THR A 201 24.19 0.89 -36.85
C THR A 201 25.00 1.09 -38.13
N SER A 202 24.35 1.07 -39.30
CA SER A 202 24.94 1.38 -40.60
C SER A 202 24.08 2.41 -41.36
N GLY A 203 24.73 3.41 -41.94
CA GLY A 203 24.07 4.53 -42.63
C GLY A 203 23.64 5.66 -41.71
N SER A 204 22.84 6.59 -42.23
CA SER A 204 22.25 7.70 -41.46
C SER A 204 20.77 7.44 -41.17
N GLY A 205 20.29 8.00 -40.06
CA GLY A 205 18.87 7.97 -39.69
C GLY A 205 18.53 7.02 -38.55
N TYR A 206 17.23 6.89 -38.34
CA TYR A 206 16.62 6.24 -37.19
C TYR A 206 15.59 5.21 -37.63
N TYR A 207 15.21 4.33 -36.71
CA TYR A 207 14.04 3.48 -36.85
C TYR A 207 13.25 3.42 -35.53
N ASP A 208 11.98 3.08 -35.63
CA ASP A 208 11.04 3.02 -34.50
C ASP A 208 11.43 1.87 -33.56
N ARG A 209 11.55 2.11 -32.25
CA ARG A 209 11.85 1.04 -31.28
C ARG A 209 10.73 0.02 -31.19
N PHE A 210 9.49 0.51 -31.12
CA PHE A 210 8.30 -0.30 -30.98
C PHE A 210 7.70 -0.56 -32.35
N ARG A 211 7.58 -1.83 -32.73
CA ARG A 211 7.02 -2.27 -34.01
C ARG A 211 6.13 -3.48 -33.79
N HIS A 212 4.97 -3.47 -34.41
CA HIS A 212 3.95 -4.53 -34.31
C HIS A 212 3.62 -4.92 -32.87
N ARG A 213 3.26 -3.92 -32.05
CA ARG A 213 3.03 -4.09 -30.61
C ARG A 213 1.76 -3.39 -30.14
N LEU A 214 1.05 -4.00 -29.20
CA LEU A 214 0.07 -3.27 -28.39
C LEU A 214 0.83 -2.41 -27.38
N MET A 215 0.49 -1.13 -27.32
CA MET A 215 1.22 -0.10 -26.61
C MET A 215 0.48 0.33 -25.34
N PHE A 216 1.23 0.42 -24.26
CA PHE A 216 0.80 0.89 -22.95
C PHE A 216 1.63 2.12 -22.58
N ALA A 217 0.99 3.28 -22.40
CA ALA A 217 1.69 4.46 -21.95
C ALA A 217 2.00 4.35 -20.45
N VAL A 218 3.24 4.64 -20.06
CA VAL A 218 3.62 4.79 -18.66
C VAL A 218 3.43 6.25 -18.27
N VAL A 219 2.54 6.49 -17.31
CA VAL A 219 2.14 7.82 -16.88
C VAL A 219 2.64 8.04 -15.45
N ASP A 220 3.32 9.16 -15.22
CA ASP A 220 3.77 9.54 -13.89
C ASP A 220 2.61 10.03 -12.99
N PRO A 221 2.79 10.17 -11.67
CA PRO A 221 1.72 10.63 -10.80
C PRO A 221 1.10 11.98 -11.23
N GLN A 222 1.88 12.84 -11.90
CA GLN A 222 1.45 14.14 -12.42
C GLN A 222 0.61 14.04 -13.71
N GLY A 223 0.48 12.87 -14.32
CA GLY A 223 -0.29 12.68 -15.56
C GLY A 223 0.51 12.84 -16.83
N ARG A 224 1.84 12.92 -16.74
CA ARG A 224 2.73 13.05 -17.92
C ARG A 224 3.12 11.67 -18.43
N VAL A 225 3.13 11.50 -19.75
CA VAL A 225 3.67 10.27 -20.35
C VAL A 225 5.19 10.30 -20.29
N VAL A 226 5.77 9.30 -19.65
CA VAL A 226 7.22 9.24 -19.38
C VAL A 226 7.93 8.12 -20.14
N ALA A 227 7.20 7.06 -20.48
CA ALA A 227 7.73 5.89 -21.16
C ALA A 227 6.59 5.07 -21.79
N PHE A 228 6.96 3.96 -22.44
CA PHE A 228 6.01 3.00 -22.99
C PHE A 228 6.43 1.57 -22.66
N SER A 229 5.43 0.70 -22.59
CA SER A 229 5.60 -0.75 -22.67
C SER A 229 4.88 -1.26 -23.91
N GLY A 230 5.53 -2.14 -24.68
CA GLY A 230 5.01 -2.69 -25.92
C GLY A 230 4.93 -4.21 -25.86
N ARG A 231 3.72 -4.75 -25.92
CA ARG A 231 3.47 -6.19 -26.03
C ARG A 231 3.52 -6.64 -27.48
N ALA A 232 4.37 -7.62 -27.79
CA ALA A 232 4.40 -8.27 -29.09
C ALA A 232 3.04 -8.92 -29.41
N LEU A 233 2.60 -8.77 -30.65
CA LEU A 233 1.36 -9.35 -31.17
C LEU A 233 1.66 -10.64 -31.96
N ALA A 234 0.59 -11.34 -32.34
CA ALA A 234 0.69 -12.51 -33.21
C ALA A 234 1.35 -12.15 -34.55
N ASP A 235 2.11 -13.08 -35.12
CA ASP A 235 2.87 -12.83 -36.34
C ASP A 235 1.97 -12.38 -37.50
N LEU A 236 2.47 -11.38 -38.26
CA LEU A 236 1.85 -11.01 -39.52
C LEU A 236 1.95 -12.16 -40.52
N PRO A 237 0.98 -12.29 -41.46
CA PRO A 237 1.02 -13.32 -42.47
C PRO A 237 2.28 -13.12 -43.30
N ARG A 238 3.02 -14.20 -43.56
CA ARG A 238 4.13 -14.15 -44.51
C ARG A 238 3.54 -13.81 -45.87
N ILE A 239 3.93 -12.68 -46.46
CA ILE A 239 3.69 -12.47 -47.89
C ILE A 239 4.53 -13.54 -48.59
N GLU A 240 3.88 -14.52 -49.22
CA GLU A 240 4.54 -15.38 -50.20
C GLU A 240 5.17 -14.47 -51.26
N GLU A 241 6.48 -14.63 -51.49
CA GLU A 241 7.21 -13.86 -52.49
C GLU A 241 6.47 -13.97 -53.83
N GLN A 242 5.79 -12.90 -54.24
CA GLN A 242 5.31 -12.81 -55.61
C GLN A 242 6.55 -12.79 -56.52
N PRO A 243 6.55 -13.49 -57.67
CA PRO A 243 7.71 -13.66 -58.54
C PRO A 243 8.18 -12.36 -59.25
N SER A 244 7.71 -11.19 -58.82
CA SER A 244 8.01 -9.89 -59.41
C SER A 244 8.45 -8.87 -58.36
N GLY A 245 9.68 -9.04 -57.86
CA GLY A 245 10.49 -7.98 -57.22
C GLY A 245 10.05 -7.51 -55.83
N PRO A 246 10.96 -6.86 -55.08
CA PRO A 246 10.68 -6.43 -53.70
C PRO A 246 9.70 -5.27 -53.70
N ARG A 247 8.51 -5.47 -53.12
CA ARG A 247 7.66 -4.35 -52.70
C ARG A 247 8.28 -3.71 -51.45
N PRO A 248 8.53 -2.40 -51.41
CA PRO A 248 8.92 -1.73 -50.18
C PRO A 248 7.69 -1.63 -49.27
N GLY A 249 7.69 -2.28 -48.11
CA GLY A 249 6.69 -1.99 -47.07
C GLY A 249 6.33 -3.09 -46.07
N LEU A 250 6.45 -4.38 -46.42
CA LEU A 250 6.28 -5.47 -45.44
C LEU A 250 7.60 -6.19 -45.24
N VAL A 251 8.37 -5.70 -44.28
CA VAL A 251 9.67 -6.26 -43.92
C VAL A 251 9.46 -7.26 -42.78
N ARG A 252 10.18 -8.39 -42.86
CA ARG A 252 10.35 -9.35 -41.76
C ARG A 252 10.53 -8.59 -40.43
N LEU A 253 9.63 -8.84 -39.49
CA LEU A 253 9.85 -8.56 -38.08
C LEU A 253 11.14 -9.29 -37.71
N ASP A 254 12.19 -8.50 -37.56
CA ASP A 254 13.55 -8.83 -37.19
C ASP A 254 13.68 -10.14 -36.41
N ALA A 255 14.15 -11.17 -37.11
CA ALA A 255 14.90 -12.25 -36.52
C ALA A 255 15.63 -13.02 -37.63
N GLU A 256 16.85 -13.45 -37.32
CA GLU A 256 17.31 -14.75 -37.80
C GLU A 256 16.18 -15.78 -37.67
N PRO A 257 16.07 -16.78 -38.56
CA PRO A 257 14.94 -17.72 -38.61
C PRO A 257 14.48 -18.33 -37.27
N ASP A 258 15.34 -18.31 -36.24
CA ASP A 258 15.17 -19.00 -34.97
C ASP A 258 14.92 -18.12 -33.72
N ARG A 259 14.88 -16.78 -33.80
CA ARG A 259 14.74 -15.93 -32.58
C ARG A 259 13.40 -15.20 -32.48
N LYS A 260 12.45 -15.73 -31.70
CA LYS A 260 11.18 -15.03 -31.40
C LYS A 260 11.44 -13.67 -30.70
N PRO A 261 10.73 -12.59 -31.10
CA PRO A 261 10.86 -11.31 -30.43
C PRO A 261 10.36 -11.39 -28.97
N PRO A 262 10.91 -10.59 -28.04
CA PRO A 262 10.49 -10.60 -26.64
C PRO A 262 9.00 -10.20 -26.49
N LYS A 263 8.28 -10.94 -25.64
CA LYS A 263 6.83 -10.76 -25.37
C LYS A 263 6.51 -9.33 -24.96
N TYR A 264 7.35 -8.72 -24.12
CA TYR A 264 7.28 -7.31 -23.74
C TYR A 264 8.62 -6.63 -23.93
N ILE A 265 8.59 -5.36 -24.34
CA ILE A 265 9.72 -4.45 -24.26
C ILE A 265 9.26 -3.16 -23.59
N ASN A 266 10.14 -2.55 -22.79
CA ASN A 266 9.88 -1.27 -22.14
C ASN A 266 10.84 -0.22 -22.70
N SER A 267 10.46 1.05 -22.62
CA SER A 267 11.40 2.15 -22.88
C SER A 267 12.67 1.97 -22.02
N PRO A 268 13.85 2.32 -22.55
CA PRO A 268 15.08 2.41 -21.77
C PRO A 268 14.99 3.53 -20.72
N GLU A 269 15.97 3.58 -19.81
CA GLU A 269 16.16 4.72 -18.92
C GLU A 269 16.32 6.02 -19.71
N SER A 270 15.76 7.12 -19.21
CA SER A 270 15.86 8.45 -19.84
C SER A 270 15.84 9.56 -18.77
N PRO A 271 16.14 10.82 -19.12
CA PRO A 271 16.07 11.94 -18.17
C PRO A 271 14.69 12.16 -17.53
N VAL A 272 13.63 11.59 -18.10
CA VAL A 272 12.25 11.72 -17.62
C VAL A 272 11.64 10.41 -17.13
N TYR A 273 12.38 9.29 -17.21
CA TYR A 273 11.88 7.98 -16.82
C TYR A 273 12.98 7.10 -16.22
N THR A 274 12.73 6.66 -15.00
CA THR A 274 13.52 5.63 -14.33
C THR A 274 12.63 4.45 -13.96
N LYS A 275 12.92 3.28 -14.54
CA LYS A 275 12.06 2.09 -14.43
C LYS A 275 11.84 1.68 -12.97
N GLY A 276 12.93 1.66 -12.20
CA GLY A 276 12.92 1.29 -10.78
C GLY A 276 12.28 2.34 -9.86
N GLN A 277 11.77 3.46 -10.37
CA GLN A 277 11.09 4.50 -9.59
C GLN A 277 9.63 4.68 -10.01
N MET A 278 9.18 3.93 -11.01
CA MET A 278 7.87 4.08 -11.63
C MET A 278 7.07 2.79 -11.55
N LEU A 279 5.77 2.93 -11.34
CA LEU A 279 4.78 1.85 -11.39
C LEU A 279 3.79 2.14 -12.51
N PHE A 280 3.50 1.13 -13.31
CA PHE A 280 2.42 1.21 -14.29
C PHE A 280 1.08 1.36 -13.58
N GLY A 281 0.22 2.23 -14.09
CA GLY A 281 -1.10 2.52 -13.53
C GLY A 281 -1.13 3.46 -12.33
N ILE A 282 0.02 3.96 -11.83
CA ILE A 282 0.04 4.77 -10.61
C ILE A 282 -0.80 6.03 -10.73
N HIS A 283 -0.77 6.71 -11.87
CA HIS A 283 -1.60 7.88 -12.11
C HIS A 283 -3.08 7.50 -12.01
N GLN A 284 -3.51 6.47 -12.76
CA GLN A 284 -4.90 6.03 -12.82
C GLN A 284 -5.39 5.54 -11.45
N ALA A 285 -4.53 4.87 -10.67
CA ALA A 285 -4.91 4.22 -9.42
C ALA A 285 -4.78 5.10 -8.16
N ARG A 286 -4.03 6.22 -8.20
CA ARG A 286 -3.64 6.98 -6.98
C ARG A 286 -4.80 7.34 -6.05
N HIS A 287 -5.94 7.76 -6.61
CA HIS A 287 -7.10 8.14 -5.80
C HIS A 287 -7.76 6.93 -5.15
N ALA A 288 -7.93 5.84 -5.89
CA ALA A 288 -8.50 4.59 -5.37
C ALA A 288 -7.58 3.95 -4.31
N ILE A 289 -6.27 3.94 -4.54
CA ILE A 289 -5.27 3.47 -3.56
C ILE A 289 -5.40 4.25 -2.26
N ARG A 290 -5.54 5.57 -2.34
CA ARG A 290 -5.70 6.42 -1.16
C ARG A 290 -7.02 6.19 -0.44
N GLN A 291 -8.12 6.10 -1.17
CA GLN A 291 -9.46 5.92 -0.60
C GLN A 291 -9.63 4.59 0.12
N GLU A 292 -9.04 3.52 -0.42
CA GLU A 292 -9.07 2.17 0.16
C GLU A 292 -7.92 1.95 1.16
N GLU A 293 -7.03 2.93 1.32
CA GLU A 293 -5.77 2.82 2.09
C GLU A 293 -4.93 1.59 1.71
N LEU A 294 -5.08 1.11 0.48
CA LEU A 294 -4.54 -0.16 0.02
C LEU A 294 -4.21 -0.11 -1.47
N ALA A 295 -2.96 -0.45 -1.81
CA ALA A 295 -2.56 -0.75 -3.18
C ALA A 295 -2.58 -2.27 -3.45
N ILE A 296 -3.00 -2.67 -4.65
CA ILE A 296 -2.85 -4.04 -5.15
C ILE A 296 -1.71 -4.04 -6.18
N LEU A 297 -0.69 -4.85 -5.95
CA LEU A 297 0.47 -4.98 -6.82
C LEU A 297 0.37 -6.29 -7.61
N VAL A 298 0.26 -6.18 -8.94
CA VAL A 298 0.25 -7.30 -9.90
C VAL A 298 1.54 -7.30 -10.73
N GLU A 299 1.79 -8.36 -11.50
CA GLU A 299 3.04 -8.49 -12.28
C GLU A 299 3.01 -7.74 -13.61
N GLY A 300 1.87 -7.75 -14.31
CA GLY A 300 1.76 -7.29 -15.69
C GLY A 300 0.93 -6.02 -15.89
N ASN A 301 1.29 -5.24 -16.92
CA ASN A 301 0.49 -4.08 -17.35
C ASN A 301 -0.94 -4.49 -17.76
N PHE A 302 -1.08 -5.68 -18.34
CA PHE A 302 -2.39 -6.18 -18.77
C PHE A 302 -3.30 -6.48 -17.57
N ASP A 303 -2.77 -7.04 -16.49
CA ASP A 303 -3.53 -7.30 -15.25
C ASP A 303 -4.07 -6.00 -14.67
N VAL A 304 -3.24 -4.95 -14.66
CA VAL A 304 -3.67 -3.61 -14.23
C VAL A 304 -4.85 -3.11 -15.08
N VAL A 305 -4.70 -3.06 -16.41
CA VAL A 305 -5.77 -2.57 -17.30
C VAL A 305 -7.03 -3.43 -17.16
N SER A 306 -6.87 -4.74 -17.07
CA SER A 306 -7.97 -5.70 -17.00
C SER A 306 -8.77 -5.59 -15.70
N LEU A 307 -8.09 -5.45 -14.57
CA LEU A 307 -8.72 -5.29 -13.26
C LEU A 307 -9.40 -3.92 -13.13
N HIS A 308 -8.78 -2.85 -13.65
CA HIS A 308 -9.40 -1.51 -13.71
C HIS A 308 -10.69 -1.52 -14.53
N ALA A 309 -10.69 -2.19 -15.70
CA ALA A 309 -11.88 -2.34 -16.55
C ALA A 309 -13.03 -3.09 -15.84
N ARG A 310 -12.72 -3.86 -14.79
CA ARG A 310 -13.69 -4.60 -13.97
C ARG A 310 -14.01 -3.93 -12.64
N GLY A 311 -13.56 -2.69 -12.45
CA GLY A 311 -13.88 -1.85 -11.29
C GLY A 311 -12.92 -1.97 -10.11
N ILE A 312 -11.84 -2.75 -10.24
CA ILE A 312 -10.79 -2.84 -9.22
C ILE A 312 -9.69 -1.85 -9.61
N THR A 313 -9.81 -0.61 -9.11
CA THR A 313 -9.05 0.55 -9.63
C THR A 313 -7.85 0.93 -8.77
N ASN A 314 -7.58 0.25 -7.65
CA ASN A 314 -6.41 0.47 -6.80
C ASN A 314 -5.22 -0.45 -7.17
N VAL A 315 -5.11 -0.84 -8.44
CA VAL A 315 -4.13 -1.81 -8.95
C VAL A 315 -2.99 -1.11 -9.70
N VAL A 316 -1.75 -1.57 -9.48
CA VAL A 316 -0.50 -1.11 -10.13
C VAL A 316 0.43 -2.28 -10.44
N ALA A 317 1.43 -2.08 -11.32
CA ALA A 317 2.44 -3.10 -11.62
C ALA A 317 3.87 -2.54 -11.76
N PRO A 318 4.92 -3.29 -11.37
CA PRO A 318 6.30 -3.00 -11.75
C PRO A 318 6.51 -3.12 -13.26
N LEU A 319 7.40 -2.30 -13.82
CA LEU A 319 7.65 -2.23 -15.27
C LEU A 319 8.71 -3.25 -15.74
N GLY A 320 8.42 -4.54 -15.57
CA GLY A 320 9.30 -5.63 -16.01
C GLY A 320 10.59 -5.79 -15.21
N THR A 321 10.54 -5.44 -13.92
CA THR A 321 11.59 -5.64 -12.92
C THR A 321 10.97 -6.17 -11.63
N ALA A 322 11.79 -6.72 -10.74
CA ALA A 322 11.36 -6.92 -9.36
C ALA A 322 10.92 -5.58 -8.75
N PHE A 323 9.97 -5.64 -7.81
CA PHE A 323 9.49 -4.48 -7.09
C PHE A 323 10.61 -3.86 -6.26
N THR A 324 10.82 -2.55 -6.38
CA THR A 324 11.96 -1.84 -5.81
C THR A 324 11.59 -1.03 -4.56
N ALA A 325 12.60 -0.69 -3.76
CA ALA A 325 12.39 0.17 -2.58
C ALA A 325 11.83 1.55 -2.95
N ASP A 326 12.20 2.12 -4.11
CA ASP A 326 11.69 3.42 -4.54
C ASP A 326 10.24 3.34 -5.05
N GLN A 327 9.85 2.24 -5.70
CA GLN A 327 8.44 1.96 -6.02
C GLN A 327 7.60 1.75 -4.75
N ALA A 328 8.13 1.06 -3.74
CA ALA A 328 7.50 0.90 -2.44
C ALA A 328 7.33 2.24 -1.71
N LYS A 329 8.36 3.10 -1.72
CA LYS A 329 8.28 4.47 -1.19
C LYS A 329 7.26 5.32 -1.97
N LEU A 330 7.14 5.14 -3.28
CA LEU A 330 6.13 5.83 -4.09
C LEU A 330 4.72 5.42 -3.64
N LEU A 331 4.44 4.12 -3.50
CA LEU A 331 3.13 3.64 -3.01
C LEU A 331 2.82 4.12 -1.60
N LYS A 332 3.82 4.13 -0.72
CA LYS A 332 3.66 4.59 0.67
C LYS A 332 3.20 6.04 0.80
N ARG A 333 3.36 6.87 -0.25
CA ARG A 333 2.80 8.23 -0.28
C ARG A 333 1.26 8.25 -0.34
N PHE A 334 0.67 7.19 -0.89
CA PHE A 334 -0.77 7.09 -1.14
C PHE A 334 -1.47 6.13 -0.17
N ALA A 335 -0.83 5.03 0.23
CA ALA A 335 -1.42 4.03 1.13
C ALA A 335 -0.39 3.42 2.09
N PRO A 336 -0.78 3.08 3.33
CA PRO A 336 0.07 2.37 4.28
C PRO A 336 0.26 0.88 3.93
N ASP A 337 -0.68 0.29 3.19
CA ASP A 337 -0.73 -1.14 2.90
C ASP A 337 -0.59 -1.45 1.40
N VAL A 338 0.08 -2.57 1.09
CA VAL A 338 0.14 -3.17 -0.24
C VAL A 338 -0.19 -4.67 -0.17
N VAL A 339 -1.02 -5.16 -1.08
CA VAL A 339 -1.28 -6.59 -1.30
C VAL A 339 -0.62 -7.03 -2.60
N PHE A 340 0.25 -8.02 -2.51
CA PHE A 340 0.84 -8.69 -3.66
C PHE A 340 -0.15 -9.71 -4.20
N LEU A 341 -0.57 -9.54 -5.45
CA LEU A 341 -1.43 -10.44 -6.20
C LEU A 341 -0.67 -10.87 -7.47
N PHE A 342 0.37 -11.68 -7.26
CA PHE A 342 1.27 -12.19 -8.29
C PHE A 342 0.81 -13.56 -8.78
N ASP A 343 1.30 -13.97 -9.94
CA ASP A 343 0.86 -15.21 -10.59
C ASP A 343 1.08 -16.40 -9.67
N GLY A 344 0.16 -17.37 -9.68
CA GLY A 344 0.20 -18.56 -8.80
C GLY A 344 1.36 -19.52 -9.06
N ASP A 345 2.36 -19.15 -9.87
CA ASP A 345 3.45 -20.00 -10.33
C ASP A 345 4.77 -19.80 -9.54
N ALA A 346 5.83 -20.51 -9.94
CA ALA A 346 7.11 -20.42 -9.26
C ALA A 346 7.81 -19.05 -9.44
N ALA A 347 7.54 -18.36 -10.54
CA ALA A 347 8.10 -17.04 -10.82
C ALA A 347 7.44 -15.97 -9.93
N GLY A 348 6.11 -15.98 -9.80
CA GLY A 348 5.37 -15.09 -8.91
C GLY A 348 5.77 -15.26 -7.45
N ARG A 349 5.87 -16.51 -6.97
CA ARG A 349 6.40 -16.80 -5.61
C ARG A 349 7.83 -16.28 -5.40
N LYS A 350 8.69 -16.37 -6.42
CA LYS A 350 10.04 -15.80 -6.37
C LYS A 350 10.01 -14.27 -6.35
N ALA A 351 9.12 -13.65 -7.12
CA ALA A 351 8.95 -12.21 -7.16
C ALA A 351 8.49 -11.65 -5.81
N VAL A 352 7.57 -12.32 -5.10
CA VAL A 352 7.19 -11.97 -3.72
C VAL A 352 8.41 -12.01 -2.79
N ARG A 353 9.21 -13.08 -2.83
CA ARG A 353 10.43 -13.21 -1.99
C ARG A 353 11.41 -12.06 -2.21
N VAL A 354 11.71 -11.74 -3.46
CA VAL A 354 12.66 -10.65 -3.80
C VAL A 354 12.13 -9.28 -3.38
N SER A 355 10.81 -9.10 -3.37
CA SER A 355 10.17 -7.82 -3.02
C SER A 355 10.23 -7.47 -1.54
N ARG A 356 10.62 -8.41 -0.66
CA ARG A 356 10.65 -8.20 0.79
C ARG A 356 11.58 -7.06 1.20
N GLU A 357 12.78 -7.01 0.61
CA GLU A 357 13.76 -5.95 0.93
C GLU A 357 13.21 -4.56 0.59
N ALA A 358 12.49 -4.44 -0.53
CA ALA A 358 11.84 -3.20 -0.94
C ALA A 358 10.77 -2.74 0.07
N VAL A 359 9.94 -3.70 0.52
CA VAL A 359 8.90 -3.48 1.53
C VAL A 359 9.51 -3.01 2.85
N ASP A 360 10.50 -3.75 3.37
CA ASP A 360 11.17 -3.46 4.64
C ASP A 360 11.87 -2.10 4.60
N THR A 361 12.55 -1.78 3.49
CA THR A 361 13.26 -0.50 3.29
C THR A 361 12.30 0.69 3.25
N ALA A 362 11.15 0.54 2.60
CA ALA A 362 10.13 1.58 2.57
C ALA A 362 9.33 1.66 3.89
N GLY A 363 9.29 0.56 4.66
CA GLY A 363 8.43 0.39 5.82
C GLY A 363 6.94 0.48 5.47
N ILE A 364 6.56 -0.06 4.30
CA ILE A 364 5.16 -0.23 3.91
C ILE A 364 4.67 -1.57 4.46
N SER A 365 3.42 -1.66 4.90
CA SER A 365 2.85 -2.94 5.35
C SER A 365 2.48 -3.78 4.13
N ALA A 366 2.87 -5.06 4.12
CA ALA A 366 2.67 -5.93 2.96
C ALA A 366 1.92 -7.22 3.33
N ARG A 367 0.98 -7.57 2.47
CA ARG A 367 0.24 -8.82 2.47
C ARG A 367 0.36 -9.54 1.13
N VAL A 368 0.09 -10.83 1.09
CA VAL A 368 0.17 -11.66 -0.12
C VAL A 368 -1.15 -12.41 -0.27
N ALA A 369 -1.77 -12.28 -1.45
CA ALA A 369 -2.95 -13.01 -1.82
C ALA A 369 -2.56 -14.25 -2.62
N ASP A 370 -3.01 -15.42 -2.18
CA ASP A 370 -2.70 -16.69 -2.82
C ASP A 370 -3.60 -16.92 -4.04
N LEU A 371 -3.01 -16.89 -5.24
CA LEU A 371 -3.68 -17.32 -6.46
C LEU A 371 -3.55 -18.84 -6.67
N PRO A 372 -4.58 -19.51 -7.23
CA PRO A 372 -4.44 -20.90 -7.66
C PRO A 372 -3.30 -21.09 -8.65
N ASN A 373 -2.65 -22.24 -8.61
CA ASN A 373 -1.49 -22.51 -9.47
C ASN A 373 -1.85 -22.38 -10.96
N GLY A 374 -1.02 -21.62 -11.69
CA GLY A 374 -1.21 -21.37 -13.12
C GLY A 374 -2.29 -20.36 -13.48
N VAL A 375 -2.96 -19.75 -12.49
CA VAL A 375 -3.97 -18.70 -12.70
C VAL A 375 -3.33 -17.33 -12.47
N ASP A 376 -3.57 -16.40 -13.40
CA ASP A 376 -3.18 -14.99 -13.29
C ASP A 376 -4.35 -14.10 -12.82
N PRO A 377 -4.10 -12.86 -12.35
CA PRO A 377 -5.16 -11.97 -11.88
C PRO A 377 -6.21 -11.62 -12.96
N ASP A 378 -5.80 -11.51 -14.23
CA ASP A 378 -6.70 -11.28 -15.37
C ASP A 378 -7.66 -12.45 -15.56
N GLU A 379 -7.14 -13.67 -15.61
CA GLU A 379 -7.88 -14.92 -15.78
C GLU A 379 -8.87 -15.13 -14.64
N LEU A 380 -8.43 -14.96 -13.38
CA LEU A 380 -9.33 -15.06 -12.23
C LEU A 380 -10.49 -14.06 -12.35
N SER A 381 -10.18 -12.82 -12.71
CA SER A 381 -11.19 -11.75 -12.84
C SER A 381 -12.14 -12.01 -14.01
N ARG A 382 -11.66 -12.63 -15.10
CA ARG A 382 -12.48 -13.03 -16.26
C ARG A 382 -13.42 -14.18 -15.94
N GLU A 383 -12.94 -15.21 -15.25
CA GLU A 383 -13.70 -16.43 -15.00
C GLU A 383 -14.63 -16.33 -13.80
N LYS A 384 -14.17 -15.71 -12.72
CA LYS A 384 -14.89 -15.67 -11.42
C LYS A 384 -15.38 -14.27 -11.05
N GLY A 385 -15.05 -13.26 -11.84
CA GLY A 385 -15.48 -11.87 -11.63
C GLY A 385 -14.65 -11.10 -10.60
N PRO A 386 -14.91 -9.79 -10.46
CA PRO A 386 -14.14 -8.91 -9.57
C PRO A 386 -14.28 -9.29 -8.09
N ALA A 387 -15.45 -9.78 -7.66
CA ALA A 387 -15.69 -10.19 -6.28
C ALA A 387 -14.75 -11.33 -5.81
N ALA A 388 -14.32 -12.22 -6.73
CA ALA A 388 -13.36 -13.27 -6.40
C ALA A 388 -11.97 -12.70 -6.09
N VAL A 389 -11.55 -11.69 -6.85
CA VAL A 389 -10.29 -10.97 -6.62
C VAL A 389 -10.35 -10.20 -5.30
N GLU A 390 -11.43 -9.46 -5.07
CA GLU A 390 -11.66 -8.73 -3.81
C GLU A 390 -11.64 -9.66 -2.60
N HIS A 391 -12.25 -10.85 -2.72
CA HIS A 391 -12.22 -11.86 -1.67
C HIS A 391 -10.80 -12.36 -1.37
N LEU A 392 -9.97 -12.61 -2.40
CA LEU A 392 -8.57 -13.00 -2.19
C LEU A 392 -7.76 -11.89 -1.52
N VAL A 393 -7.95 -10.64 -1.95
CA VAL A 393 -7.27 -9.47 -1.38
C VAL A 393 -7.68 -9.25 0.08
N ALA A 394 -8.96 -9.44 0.41
CA ALA A 394 -9.47 -9.33 1.78
C ALA A 394 -8.88 -10.41 2.72
N ASN A 395 -8.67 -11.62 2.20
CA ASN A 395 -8.10 -12.76 2.93
C ASN A 395 -6.57 -12.90 2.76
N ALA A 396 -5.91 -11.89 2.19
CA ALA A 396 -4.47 -11.89 1.99
C ALA A 396 -3.73 -11.99 3.34
N LYS A 397 -2.71 -12.85 3.39
CA LYS A 397 -1.92 -13.12 4.60
C LYS A 397 -0.79 -12.12 4.75
N GLY A 398 -0.28 -11.93 5.96
CA GLY A 398 0.90 -11.10 6.17
C GLY A 398 2.08 -11.62 5.34
N MET A 399 2.92 -10.73 4.78
CA MET A 399 4.00 -11.16 3.89
C MET A 399 4.94 -12.20 4.54
N LEU A 400 5.27 -12.05 5.82
CA LEU A 400 6.08 -13.01 6.55
C LEU A 400 5.40 -14.39 6.65
N GLU A 401 4.10 -14.41 6.96
CA GLU A 401 3.28 -15.63 7.06
C GLU A 401 3.24 -16.35 5.71
N ALA A 402 2.91 -15.63 4.64
CA ALA A 402 2.86 -16.17 3.29
C ALA A 402 4.22 -16.73 2.84
N LEU A 403 5.33 -16.06 3.16
CA LEU A 403 6.67 -16.55 2.81
C LEU A 403 7.05 -17.83 3.56
N ILE A 404 6.60 -17.99 4.80
CA ILE A 404 6.78 -19.23 5.57
C ILE A 404 5.99 -20.36 4.91
N GLU A 405 4.72 -20.15 4.61
CA GLU A 405 3.86 -21.13 3.94
C GLU A 405 4.41 -21.53 2.56
N MET A 406 4.85 -20.56 1.75
CA MET A 406 5.48 -20.84 0.45
C MET A 406 6.77 -21.66 0.56
N SER A 407 7.47 -21.57 1.69
CA SER A 407 8.73 -22.30 1.92
C SER A 407 8.47 -23.71 2.46
N LEU A 408 7.42 -23.85 3.25
CA LEU A 408 6.97 -25.07 3.91
C LEU A 408 5.64 -25.53 3.33
N ASP A 409 5.56 -25.63 2.00
CA ASP A 409 4.39 -26.13 1.29
C ASP A 409 4.37 -27.67 1.24
N GLU A 410 3.33 -28.27 0.63
CA GLU A 410 3.20 -29.73 0.52
C GLU A 410 4.39 -30.38 -0.23
N SER A 411 5.00 -29.64 -1.18
CA SER A 411 6.18 -30.10 -1.93
C SER A 411 7.42 -30.24 -1.06
N PHE A 412 7.46 -29.61 0.12
CA PHE A 412 8.57 -29.71 1.06
C PHE A 412 8.93 -31.16 1.41
N THR A 413 7.92 -32.02 1.60
CA THR A 413 8.15 -33.43 1.97
C THR A 413 8.80 -34.24 0.86
N GLN A 414 8.53 -33.88 -0.40
CA GLN A 414 9.01 -34.54 -1.62
C GLN A 414 10.37 -34.02 -2.08
N ALA A 415 10.79 -32.85 -1.59
CA ALA A 415 12.07 -32.24 -1.91
C ALA A 415 13.26 -33.08 -1.41
N ASP A 416 14.40 -32.95 -2.08
CA ASP A 416 15.64 -33.58 -1.64
C ASP A 416 16.20 -32.93 -0.36
N ALA A 417 17.20 -33.57 0.26
CA ALA A 417 17.76 -33.09 1.52
C ALA A 417 18.39 -31.68 1.42
N HIS A 418 18.99 -31.36 0.27
CA HIS A 418 19.64 -30.06 0.05
C HIS A 418 18.60 -28.95 -0.11
N GLU A 419 17.54 -29.21 -0.90
CA GLU A 419 16.42 -28.29 -1.07
C GLU A 419 15.65 -28.08 0.24
N LYS A 420 15.38 -29.15 0.99
CA LYS A 420 14.78 -29.06 2.34
C LYS A 420 15.61 -28.15 3.24
N GLN A 421 16.92 -28.36 3.29
CA GLN A 421 17.84 -27.54 4.09
C GLN A 421 17.83 -26.07 3.65
N ALA A 422 17.81 -25.79 2.34
CA ALA A 422 17.78 -24.42 1.81
C ALA A 422 16.47 -23.69 2.17
N ARG A 423 15.33 -24.34 2.00
CA ARG A 423 14.00 -23.79 2.36
C ARG A 423 13.91 -23.53 3.86
N ILE A 424 14.39 -24.48 4.66
CA ILE A 424 14.52 -24.35 6.09
C ILE A 424 15.38 -23.14 6.47
N ALA A 425 16.59 -23.04 5.92
CA ALA A 425 17.53 -21.96 6.23
C ALA A 425 16.95 -20.59 5.89
N PHE A 426 16.19 -20.50 4.79
CA PHE A 426 15.46 -19.31 4.42
C PHE A 426 14.41 -18.93 5.49
N VAL A 427 13.61 -19.86 5.98
CA VAL A 427 12.65 -19.59 7.08
C VAL A 427 13.35 -19.11 8.35
N VAL A 428 14.51 -19.70 8.72
CA VAL A 428 15.31 -19.22 9.86
C VAL A 428 15.71 -17.76 9.67
N GLN A 429 16.20 -17.43 8.48
CA GLN A 429 16.62 -16.08 8.15
C GLN A 429 15.45 -15.09 8.23
N LEU A 430 14.27 -15.45 7.70
CA LEU A 430 13.06 -14.63 7.79
C LEU A 430 12.71 -14.30 9.26
N LEU A 431 12.77 -15.30 10.14
CA LEU A 431 12.47 -15.13 11.56
C LEU A 431 13.56 -14.31 12.28
N ALA A 432 14.83 -14.54 11.96
CA ALA A 432 15.95 -13.84 12.61
C ALA A 432 15.97 -12.33 12.29
N GLU A 433 15.57 -11.95 11.07
CA GLU A 433 15.52 -10.56 10.63
C GLU A 433 14.30 -9.79 11.17
N GLN A 434 13.28 -10.48 11.71
CA GLN A 434 12.10 -9.84 12.27
C GLN A 434 12.41 -9.10 13.57
N ARG A 435 12.18 -7.79 13.56
CA ARG A 435 12.47 -6.88 14.69
C ARG A 435 11.31 -6.76 15.66
N ASP A 436 10.08 -6.86 15.16
CA ASP A 436 8.89 -6.78 16.01
C ASP A 436 8.72 -8.09 16.82
N PRO A 437 8.75 -8.04 18.16
CA PRO A 437 8.67 -9.24 19.00
C PRO A 437 7.30 -9.93 18.95
N VAL A 438 6.22 -9.20 18.67
CA VAL A 438 4.87 -9.75 18.53
C VAL A 438 4.75 -10.48 17.20
N VAL A 439 5.16 -9.84 16.11
CA VAL A 439 5.13 -10.46 14.77
C VAL A 439 6.05 -11.68 14.73
N LEU A 440 7.21 -11.62 15.38
CA LEU A 440 8.10 -12.76 15.52
C LEU A 440 7.46 -13.93 16.27
N ALA A 441 6.78 -13.66 17.39
CA ALA A 441 6.11 -14.71 18.17
C ALA A 441 4.98 -15.38 17.38
N MET A 442 4.19 -14.59 16.64
CA MET A 442 3.14 -15.11 15.75
C MET A 442 3.72 -15.97 14.62
N ALA A 443 4.75 -15.47 13.94
CA ALA A 443 5.43 -16.20 12.86
C ALA A 443 6.09 -17.50 13.33
N LYS A 444 6.60 -17.53 14.58
CA LYS A 444 7.10 -18.75 15.21
C LYS A 444 5.97 -19.76 15.42
N SER A 445 4.87 -19.35 16.05
CA SER A 445 3.72 -20.23 16.29
C SER A 445 3.16 -20.80 14.98
N HIS A 446 3.15 -19.99 13.92
CA HIS A 446 2.70 -20.41 12.61
C HIS A 446 3.67 -21.41 11.95
N THR A 447 4.98 -21.16 12.04
CA THR A 447 6.02 -22.11 11.60
C THR A 447 5.89 -23.46 12.31
N ASP A 448 5.72 -23.46 13.64
CA ASP A 448 5.60 -24.68 14.45
C ASP A 448 4.35 -25.49 14.04
N MET A 449 3.23 -24.82 13.78
CA MET A 449 1.99 -25.44 13.29
C MET A 449 2.19 -26.13 11.92
N ILE A 450 2.84 -25.46 10.97
CA ILE A 450 3.09 -26.04 9.63
C ILE A 450 4.07 -27.21 9.73
N ALA A 451 5.13 -27.06 10.51
CA ALA A 451 6.11 -28.13 10.73
C ALA A 451 5.48 -29.39 11.33
N GLY A 452 4.52 -29.21 12.25
CA GLY A 452 3.71 -30.31 12.80
C GLY A 452 2.82 -30.97 11.74
N ARG A 453 2.15 -30.19 10.89
CA ARG A 453 1.28 -30.72 9.81
C ARG A 453 2.03 -31.51 8.74
N LEU A 454 3.24 -31.08 8.41
CA LEU A 454 4.09 -31.73 7.39
C LEU A 454 4.89 -32.93 7.94
N ASP A 455 4.62 -33.34 9.18
CA ASP A 455 5.32 -34.43 9.89
C ASP A 455 6.85 -34.30 9.91
N ILE A 456 7.35 -33.06 9.80
CA ILE A 456 8.78 -32.71 9.86
C ILE A 456 9.35 -33.11 11.25
N VAL A 457 8.48 -33.23 12.25
CA VAL A 457 8.85 -33.59 13.63
C VAL A 457 9.00 -35.10 13.85
N ARG A 458 8.42 -35.98 13.01
CA ARG A 458 8.54 -37.44 13.16
C ARG A 458 9.52 -38.11 12.20
N SER A 459 9.93 -37.44 11.14
CA SER A 459 10.95 -37.94 10.20
C SER A 459 12.36 -37.68 10.77
N GLY A 460 12.81 -38.58 11.63
CA GLY A 460 14.05 -38.49 12.40
C GLY A 460 15.36 -38.50 11.60
N GLU A 461 15.69 -37.39 10.93
CA GLU A 461 17.03 -37.13 10.41
C GLU A 461 17.54 -35.78 10.91
N GLY A 462 18.81 -35.72 11.30
CA GLY A 462 19.43 -34.65 12.11
C GLY A 462 19.32 -33.21 11.59
N ALA A 463 18.77 -32.99 10.39
CA ALA A 463 18.53 -31.68 9.80
C ALA A 463 17.53 -30.82 10.60
N PHE A 464 16.47 -31.39 11.20
CA PHE A 464 15.49 -30.59 11.95
C PHE A 464 15.95 -30.24 13.38
N ARG A 465 16.73 -31.10 14.05
CA ARG A 465 17.43 -30.73 15.30
C ARG A 465 18.53 -29.70 15.05
N ALA A 466 19.21 -29.78 13.90
CA ALA A 466 20.15 -28.75 13.45
C ALA A 466 19.43 -27.44 13.09
N LEU A 467 18.21 -27.51 12.56
CA LEU A 467 17.34 -26.36 12.34
C LEU A 467 16.92 -25.74 13.67
N GLU A 468 16.36 -26.52 14.59
CA GLU A 468 15.91 -26.06 15.89
C GLU A 468 17.08 -25.44 16.67
N SER A 469 18.28 -26.04 16.59
CA SER A 469 19.49 -25.51 17.21
C SER A 469 20.04 -24.27 16.49
N SER A 470 19.97 -24.21 15.15
CA SER A 470 20.38 -23.04 14.35
C SER A 470 19.44 -21.86 14.54
N VAL A 471 18.13 -22.12 14.66
CA VAL A 471 17.09 -21.15 15.02
C VAL A 471 17.32 -20.65 16.44
N LYS A 472 17.51 -21.55 17.41
CA LYS A 472 17.88 -21.20 18.79
C LYS A 472 19.19 -20.40 18.84
N ALA A 473 20.20 -20.74 18.04
CA ALA A 473 21.49 -20.05 18.00
C ALA A 473 21.40 -18.68 17.31
N ALA A 474 20.68 -18.57 16.20
CA ALA A 474 20.40 -17.31 15.52
C ALA A 474 19.60 -16.36 16.44
N PHE A 475 18.65 -16.90 17.21
CA PHE A 475 17.94 -16.15 18.23
C PHE A 475 18.84 -15.71 19.38
N ALA A 476 19.66 -16.61 19.93
CA ALA A 476 20.63 -16.25 20.96
C ALA A 476 21.59 -15.15 20.48
N LYS A 477 21.98 -15.19 19.20
CA LYS A 477 22.80 -14.15 18.56
C LYS A 477 22.04 -12.83 18.39
N ALA A 478 20.83 -12.84 17.84
CA ALA A 478 20.01 -11.65 17.65
C ALA A 478 19.63 -11.00 19.00
N GLU A 479 19.33 -11.81 20.01
CA GLU A 479 19.07 -11.37 21.38
C GLU A 479 20.33 -10.81 22.04
N ALA A 480 21.50 -11.45 21.84
CA ALA A 480 22.79 -10.92 22.29
C ALA A 480 23.15 -9.60 21.59
N GLU A 481 22.87 -9.44 20.30
CA GLU A 481 23.07 -8.20 19.55
C GLU A 481 22.10 -7.10 20.01
N ARG A 482 20.83 -7.41 20.26
CA ARG A 482 19.86 -6.48 20.88
C ARG A 482 20.30 -6.07 22.28
N ARG A 483 20.79 -7.02 23.07
CA ARG A 483 21.31 -6.78 24.43
C ARG A 483 22.58 -5.93 24.39
N ARG A 484 23.48 -6.17 23.44
CA ARG A 484 24.65 -5.31 23.17
C ARG A 484 24.24 -3.91 22.72
N ALA A 485 23.24 -3.78 21.85
CA ALA A 485 22.74 -2.49 21.38
C ALA A 485 22.00 -1.72 22.49
N ALA A 486 21.30 -2.41 23.38
CA ALA A 486 20.69 -1.83 24.58
C ALA A 486 21.75 -1.36 25.60
N LEU A 487 22.76 -2.20 25.86
CA LEU A 487 23.91 -1.86 26.71
C LEU A 487 24.72 -0.67 26.14
N ALA A 488 24.89 -0.60 24.82
CA ALA A 488 25.56 0.52 24.14
C ALA A 488 24.77 1.83 24.20
N ARG A 489 23.44 1.76 24.44
CA ARG A 489 22.57 2.92 24.70
C ARG A 489 22.49 3.30 26.17
N GLY A 490 23.18 2.59 27.07
CA GLY A 490 23.18 2.85 28.51
C GLY A 490 21.97 2.25 29.25
N ASP A 491 21.23 1.33 28.64
CA ASP A 491 20.14 0.63 29.31
C ASP A 491 20.71 -0.49 30.21
N GLU A 492 20.92 -0.23 31.50
CA GLU A 492 21.28 -1.27 32.47
C GLU A 492 20.11 -2.21 32.79
N PRO A 493 20.36 -3.53 32.95
CA PRO A 493 19.32 -4.47 33.36
C PRO A 493 19.02 -4.29 34.85
N ARG A 494 17.89 -3.65 35.16
CA ARG A 494 17.43 -3.51 36.54
C ARG A 494 16.93 -4.84 37.10
N GLN A 495 17.52 -5.20 38.24
CA GLN A 495 17.07 -6.29 39.12
C GLN A 495 15.60 -6.09 39.51
N THR A 496 14.87 -7.21 39.50
CA THR A 496 13.48 -7.33 39.93
C THR A 496 13.39 -7.10 41.43
N GLY A 497 12.84 -5.95 41.81
CA GLY A 497 12.53 -5.57 43.17
C GLY A 497 11.29 -4.68 43.20
N ASP A 498 10.20 -5.29 43.67
CA ASP A 498 8.97 -4.77 44.27
C ASP A 498 8.10 -3.72 43.51
N GLY A 499 6.79 -3.94 43.62
CA GLY A 499 5.74 -3.27 42.87
C GLY A 499 5.68 -1.76 43.11
N THR A 500 5.19 -1.07 42.08
CA THR A 500 4.97 0.39 41.93
C THR A 500 6.03 1.11 41.08
N ARG A 501 6.13 0.71 39.82
CA ARG A 501 6.56 1.61 38.74
C ARG A 501 5.49 1.68 37.66
N PHE A 502 5.07 2.91 37.35
CA PHE A 502 4.42 3.23 36.09
C PHE A 502 5.46 2.97 34.98
N SER A 503 5.36 1.79 34.38
CA SER A 503 6.25 1.31 33.31
C SER A 503 5.72 1.79 31.94
N PRO A 504 6.55 1.88 30.89
CA PRO A 504 6.08 2.16 29.54
C PRO A 504 4.94 1.18 29.14
N ALA A 505 3.76 1.77 28.89
CA ALA A 505 2.49 1.25 28.39
C ALA A 505 2.15 -0.24 28.65
N SER A 506 1.29 -0.50 29.63
CA SER A 506 0.51 -1.75 29.66
C SER A 506 -0.42 -1.84 28.44
N LEU A 507 -0.72 -3.06 28.00
CA LEU A 507 -1.61 -3.27 26.85
C LEU A 507 -2.99 -2.62 27.11
N GLY A 508 -3.47 -1.88 26.12
CA GLY A 508 -4.76 -1.21 26.21
C GLY A 508 -4.78 0.07 27.05
N THR A 509 -3.62 0.68 27.37
CA THR A 509 -3.54 1.91 28.17
C THR A 509 -4.38 3.05 27.57
N ALA A 510 -4.33 3.23 26.24
CA ALA A 510 -5.08 4.29 25.55
C ALA A 510 -6.59 4.03 25.63
N GLU A 511 -7.02 2.79 25.43
CA GLU A 511 -8.42 2.38 25.49
C GLU A 511 -8.98 2.49 26.91
N ARG A 512 -8.21 2.06 27.92
CA ARG A 512 -8.57 2.22 29.34
C ARG A 512 -8.73 3.71 29.69
N LYS A 513 -7.80 4.57 29.24
CA LYS A 513 -7.87 6.03 29.42
C LYS A 513 -9.11 6.61 28.75
N ALA A 514 -9.42 6.21 27.52
CA ALA A 514 -10.61 6.66 26.79
C ALA A 514 -11.91 6.30 27.54
N ILE A 515 -12.02 5.06 28.02
CA ILE A 515 -13.19 4.60 28.79
C ILE A 515 -13.37 5.45 30.05
N VAL A 516 -12.33 5.59 30.88
CA VAL A 516 -12.47 6.35 32.14
C VAL A 516 -12.62 7.85 31.93
N SER A 517 -12.01 8.43 30.88
CA SER A 517 -12.21 9.84 30.53
C SER A 517 -13.67 10.10 30.18
N THR A 518 -14.25 9.22 29.36
CA THR A 518 -15.65 9.34 28.95
C THR A 518 -16.60 9.15 30.13
N LEU A 519 -16.30 8.24 31.06
CA LEU A 519 -17.11 8.06 32.28
C LEU A 519 -17.02 9.22 33.27
N ILE A 520 -15.89 9.94 33.29
CA ILE A 520 -15.76 11.17 34.11
C ILE A 520 -16.63 12.29 33.51
N GLU A 521 -16.62 12.43 32.18
CA GLU A 521 -17.42 13.44 31.47
C GLU A 521 -18.92 13.08 31.47
N TRP A 522 -19.25 11.79 31.31
CA TRP A 522 -20.61 11.26 31.22
C TRP A 522 -20.85 10.11 32.21
N PRO A 523 -20.97 10.39 33.52
CA PRO A 523 -21.15 9.35 34.54
C PRO A 523 -22.47 8.57 34.41
N VAL A 524 -23.46 9.10 33.67
CA VAL A 524 -24.74 8.43 33.39
C VAL A 524 -24.57 7.05 32.75
N PHE A 525 -23.48 6.81 32.01
CA PHE A 525 -23.19 5.51 31.41
C PHE A 525 -22.81 4.43 32.43
N LEU A 526 -22.58 4.76 33.70
CA LEU A 526 -22.36 3.75 34.76
C LEU A 526 -23.58 2.85 34.96
N ASP A 527 -24.76 3.36 34.63
CA ASP A 527 -26.05 2.68 34.75
C ASP A 527 -26.50 2.03 33.41
N ASP A 528 -25.76 2.26 32.31
CA ASP A 528 -26.03 1.59 31.03
C ASP A 528 -25.63 0.11 31.12
N PRO A 529 -26.55 -0.84 30.88
CA PRO A 529 -26.28 -2.27 31.01
C PRO A 529 -25.18 -2.79 30.08
N GLU A 530 -25.09 -2.24 28.87
CA GLU A 530 -24.09 -2.64 27.88
C GLU A 530 -22.71 -2.11 28.26
N VAL A 531 -22.65 -0.89 28.81
CA VAL A 531 -21.40 -0.32 29.33
C VAL A 531 -20.94 -1.06 30.58
N ALA A 532 -21.84 -1.37 31.50
CA ALA A 532 -21.54 -2.07 32.75
C ALA A 532 -20.84 -3.42 32.53
N ASP A 533 -21.27 -4.20 31.53
CA ASP A 533 -20.60 -5.45 31.12
C ASP A 533 -19.14 -5.21 30.73
N LYS A 534 -18.86 -4.12 30.01
CA LYS A 534 -17.50 -3.79 29.53
C LYS A 534 -16.58 -3.26 30.61
N LEU A 535 -17.11 -2.67 31.70
CA LEU A 535 -16.28 -2.14 32.79
C LEU A 535 -15.52 -3.24 33.54
N THR A 536 -15.98 -4.50 33.43
CA THR A 536 -15.27 -5.68 33.95
C THR A 536 -13.88 -5.85 33.35
N LEU A 537 -13.61 -5.25 32.19
CA LEU A 537 -12.32 -5.29 31.51
C LEU A 537 -11.28 -4.31 32.11
N LEU A 538 -11.71 -3.41 33.01
CA LEU A 538 -10.84 -2.38 33.60
C LEU A 538 -10.02 -2.93 34.76
N GLU A 539 -8.81 -2.39 34.94
CA GLU A 539 -7.86 -2.80 35.98
C GLU A 539 -7.11 -1.59 36.56
N GLY A 540 -6.46 -1.80 37.71
CA GLY A 540 -5.55 -0.82 38.31
C GLY A 540 -6.21 0.52 38.61
N GLY A 541 -5.57 1.62 38.19
CA GLY A 541 -6.07 2.99 38.41
C GLY A 541 -7.44 3.26 37.77
N SER A 542 -7.81 2.54 36.71
CA SER A 542 -9.10 2.73 36.03
C SER A 542 -10.27 2.26 36.90
N VAL A 543 -10.09 1.14 37.62
CA VAL A 543 -11.11 0.62 38.55
C VAL A 543 -11.31 1.55 39.74
N LYS A 544 -10.23 2.16 40.25
CA LYS A 544 -10.31 3.16 41.33
C LYS A 544 -11.14 4.36 40.90
N ILE A 545 -10.96 4.85 39.66
CA ILE A 545 -11.76 5.93 39.09
C ILE A 545 -13.23 5.54 38.98
N VAL A 546 -13.54 4.39 38.39
CA VAL A 546 -14.94 3.92 38.25
C VAL A 546 -15.61 3.71 39.61
N THR A 547 -14.88 3.20 40.60
CA THR A 547 -15.39 3.00 41.96
C THR A 547 -15.69 4.33 42.64
N ALA A 548 -14.80 5.32 42.50
CA ALA A 548 -15.02 6.65 43.03
C ALA A 548 -16.21 7.35 42.34
N LEU A 549 -16.35 7.21 41.02
CA LEU A 549 -17.50 7.73 40.28
C LEU A 549 -18.82 7.10 40.77
N ARG A 550 -18.89 5.76 40.92
CA ARG A 550 -20.11 5.07 41.42
C ARG A 550 -20.56 5.54 42.80
N ARG A 551 -19.62 5.96 43.65
CA ARG A 551 -19.90 6.44 45.03
C ARG A 551 -20.23 7.92 45.10
N ALA A 552 -19.85 8.69 44.08
CA ALA A 552 -20.06 10.13 44.03
C ALA A 552 -21.18 10.53 43.04
N PHE A 553 -21.64 9.62 42.19
CA PHE A 553 -22.69 9.86 41.22
C PHE A 553 -24.04 9.35 41.72
N HIS A 554 -24.91 10.26 42.15
CA HIS A 554 -26.24 9.96 42.68
C HIS A 554 -27.27 10.94 42.13
N GLY A 555 -28.47 10.46 41.80
CA GLY A 555 -29.57 11.31 41.30
C GLY A 555 -29.26 12.03 39.98
N GLY A 556 -28.45 11.41 39.10
CA GLY A 556 -28.08 11.99 37.81
C GLY A 556 -27.00 13.08 37.87
N ARG A 557 -26.39 13.32 39.03
CA ARG A 557 -25.37 14.35 39.24
C ARG A 557 -24.14 13.78 39.93
N LEU A 558 -22.96 14.20 39.48
CA LEU A 558 -21.68 13.87 40.10
C LEU A 558 -21.34 14.90 41.19
N ASP A 559 -21.13 14.44 42.42
CA ASP A 559 -20.48 15.24 43.46
C ASP A 559 -18.96 15.27 43.20
N THR A 560 -18.51 16.34 42.56
CA THR A 560 -17.13 16.50 42.11
C THR A 560 -16.13 16.53 43.28
N ASP A 561 -16.49 17.17 44.40
CA ASP A 561 -15.61 17.28 45.55
C ASP A 561 -15.47 15.93 46.27
N ALA A 562 -16.58 15.21 46.45
CA ALA A 562 -16.55 13.85 46.99
C ALA A 562 -15.79 12.89 46.08
N PHE A 563 -15.98 12.99 44.76
CA PHE A 563 -15.28 12.18 43.76
C PHE A 563 -13.75 12.37 43.83
N LEU A 564 -13.29 13.63 43.81
CA LEU A 564 -11.85 13.94 43.85
C LEU A 564 -11.23 13.61 45.21
N ALA A 565 -11.95 13.80 46.32
CA ALA A 565 -11.49 13.44 47.67
C ALA A 565 -11.28 11.92 47.81
N GLN A 566 -12.14 11.09 47.21
CA GLN A 566 -11.98 9.63 47.21
C GLN A 566 -10.73 9.19 46.42
N LEU A 567 -10.41 9.85 45.30
CA LEU A 567 -9.17 9.56 44.56
C LEU A 567 -7.92 9.95 45.35
N GLU A 568 -8.00 11.00 46.17
CA GLU A 568 -6.91 11.42 47.06
C GLU A 568 -6.67 10.42 48.21
N ALA A 569 -7.75 9.90 48.81
CA ALA A 569 -7.68 8.88 49.85
C ALA A 569 -7.05 7.55 49.38
N HIS A 570 -7.07 7.27 48.07
CA HIS A 570 -6.41 6.12 47.46
C HIS A 570 -4.89 6.27 47.26
N GLY A 571 -4.29 7.38 47.71
CA GLY A 571 -2.85 7.59 47.76
C GLY A 571 -2.18 7.90 46.42
N ASP A 572 -2.95 8.08 45.34
CA ASP A 572 -2.42 8.29 43.99
C ASP A 572 -2.76 9.70 43.48
N LYS A 573 -1.84 10.65 43.75
CA LYS A 573 -1.97 12.06 43.35
C LYS A 573 -2.16 12.25 41.84
N ARG A 574 -1.74 11.28 41.01
CA ARG A 574 -1.85 11.35 39.55
C ARG A 574 -3.26 11.07 39.06
N LEU A 575 -3.98 10.14 39.70
CA LEU A 575 -5.37 9.85 39.34
C LEU A 575 -6.28 11.05 39.65
N ARG A 576 -6.06 11.72 40.78
CA ARG A 576 -6.76 12.96 41.11
C ARG A 576 -6.48 14.07 40.09
N ALA A 577 -5.21 14.28 39.73
CA ALA A 577 -4.84 15.31 38.75
C ALA A 577 -5.47 15.05 37.37
N PHE A 578 -5.42 13.80 36.91
CA PHE A 578 -6.06 13.37 35.66
C PHE A 578 -7.58 13.59 35.69
N ALA A 579 -8.26 13.21 36.77
CA ALA A 579 -9.69 13.39 36.91
C ALA A 579 -10.09 14.87 36.96
N ALA A 580 -9.33 15.69 37.68
CA ALA A 580 -9.55 17.13 37.76
C ALA A 580 -9.35 17.85 36.42
N GLU A 581 -8.30 17.50 35.67
CA GLU A 581 -8.04 18.00 34.32
C GLU A 581 -9.20 17.67 33.38
N ARG A 582 -9.67 16.42 33.42
CA ARG A 582 -10.75 15.93 32.58
C ARG A 582 -12.10 16.60 32.86
N LEU A 583 -12.41 16.87 34.14
CA LEU A 583 -13.60 17.62 34.52
C LEU A 583 -13.54 19.10 34.10
N ALA A 584 -12.34 19.68 34.06
CA ALA A 584 -12.14 21.07 33.64
C ALA A 584 -12.19 21.25 32.11
N LEU A 585 -11.80 20.23 31.35
CA LEU A 585 -11.71 20.25 29.89
C LEU A 585 -12.33 18.98 29.28
N PRO A 586 -13.67 18.94 29.10
CA PRO A 586 -14.34 17.84 28.42
C PRO A 586 -13.93 17.75 26.94
N GLU A 587 -13.71 16.55 26.42
CA GLU A 587 -13.35 16.31 25.01
C GLU A 587 -14.54 15.88 24.15
N THR A 588 -15.67 15.51 24.76
CA THR A 588 -16.86 15.04 24.05
C THR A 588 -18.03 16.01 24.19
N GLU A 589 -18.66 16.38 23.06
CA GLU A 589 -19.70 17.43 23.02
C GLU A 589 -21.13 16.89 23.18
N ASP A 590 -21.38 15.61 22.89
CA ASP A 590 -22.72 15.01 23.01
C ASP A 590 -22.72 13.55 23.48
N GLU A 591 -23.81 13.19 24.17
CA GLU A 591 -24.02 11.91 24.84
C GLU A 591 -23.96 10.71 23.88
N LYS A 592 -24.50 10.86 22.67
CA LYS A 592 -24.54 9.74 21.71
C LYS A 592 -23.14 9.40 21.20
N HIS A 593 -22.37 10.40 20.79
CA HIS A 593 -20.98 10.17 20.35
C HIS A 593 -20.09 9.72 21.50
N ALA A 594 -20.32 10.21 22.73
CA ALA A 594 -19.60 9.74 23.91
C ALA A 594 -19.85 8.25 24.18
N ARG A 595 -21.10 7.80 24.08
CA ARG A 595 -21.46 6.37 24.24
C ARG A 595 -20.79 5.49 23.19
N ASP A 596 -20.86 5.88 21.91
CA ASP A 596 -20.28 5.12 20.80
C ASP A 596 -18.75 5.06 20.92
N TYR A 597 -18.12 6.16 21.34
CA TYR A 597 -16.68 6.24 21.58
C TYR A 597 -16.24 5.30 22.73
N LEU A 598 -16.96 5.30 23.86
CA LEU A 598 -16.69 4.41 24.99
C LEU A 598 -16.82 2.94 24.58
N LEU A 599 -17.92 2.56 23.92
CA LEU A 599 -18.13 1.17 23.49
C LEU A 599 -17.10 0.73 22.43
N GLY A 600 -16.71 1.62 21.52
CA GLY A 600 -15.63 1.40 20.57
C GLY A 600 -14.28 1.11 21.26
N ALA A 601 -13.92 1.95 22.24
CA ALA A 601 -12.71 1.77 23.05
C ALA A 601 -12.76 0.47 23.86
N ALA A 602 -13.90 0.16 24.49
CA ALA A 602 -14.12 -1.07 25.24
C ALA A 602 -14.00 -2.35 24.38
N ASN A 603 -14.60 -2.35 23.19
CA ASN A 603 -14.50 -3.48 22.27
C ASN A 603 -13.07 -3.66 21.74
N LYS A 604 -12.34 -2.56 21.51
CA LYS A 604 -10.93 -2.61 21.15
C LYS A 604 -10.07 -3.15 22.31
N LEU A 605 -10.31 -2.70 23.55
CA LEU A 605 -9.66 -3.23 24.74
C LEU A 605 -9.90 -4.73 24.90
N LYS A 606 -11.15 -5.18 24.73
CA LYS A 606 -11.51 -6.61 24.77
C LYS A 606 -10.68 -7.43 23.78
N ARG A 607 -10.54 -6.97 22.53
CA ARG A 607 -9.72 -7.65 21.51
C ARG A 607 -8.25 -7.72 21.91
N LEU A 608 -7.71 -6.63 22.45
CA LEU A 608 -6.31 -6.58 22.90
C LEU A 608 -6.05 -7.56 24.05
N LEU A 609 -6.91 -7.57 25.07
CA LEU A 609 -6.79 -8.48 26.21
C LEU A 609 -6.94 -9.95 25.78
N LEU A 610 -7.88 -10.26 24.88
CA LEU A 610 -8.01 -11.61 24.32
C LEU A 610 -6.76 -12.05 23.55
N SER A 611 -6.12 -11.15 22.82
CA SER A 611 -4.86 -11.43 22.13
C SER A 611 -3.72 -11.71 23.11
N GLN A 612 -3.71 -11.03 24.27
CA GLN A 612 -2.71 -11.24 25.32
C GLN A 612 -2.93 -12.56 26.06
N GLU A 613 -4.18 -12.88 26.40
CA GLU A 613 -4.58 -14.16 27.01
C GLU A 613 -4.23 -15.32 26.07
N ALA A 614 -4.54 -15.22 24.77
CA ALA A 614 -4.15 -16.24 23.79
C ALA A 614 -2.63 -16.43 23.76
N ALA A 615 -1.86 -15.34 23.76
CA ALA A 615 -0.40 -15.40 23.82
C ALA A 615 0.13 -15.95 25.15
N GLN A 616 -0.57 -15.74 26.27
CA GLN A 616 -0.21 -16.30 27.58
C GLN A 616 -0.52 -17.80 27.65
N ILE A 617 -1.70 -18.23 27.19
CA ILE A 617 -2.07 -19.65 27.09
C ILE A 617 -1.05 -20.38 26.21
N SER A 618 -0.70 -19.84 25.02
CA SER A 618 0.35 -20.44 24.19
C SER A 618 1.71 -20.54 24.89
N ARG A 619 2.05 -19.59 25.77
CA ARG A 619 3.28 -19.63 26.59
C ARG A 619 3.20 -20.64 27.73
N GLU A 620 2.03 -20.82 28.33
CA GLU A 620 1.79 -21.80 29.40
C GLU A 620 1.75 -23.23 28.84
N THR A 621 1.10 -23.46 27.70
CA THR A 621 1.17 -24.72 26.94
C THR A 621 2.61 -25.05 26.55
N TYR A 622 3.39 -24.05 26.14
CA TYR A 622 4.81 -24.21 25.84
C TYR A 622 5.66 -24.56 27.08
N ARG A 623 5.32 -24.02 28.27
CA ARG A 623 6.00 -24.35 29.53
C ARG A 623 5.62 -25.73 30.09
N ALA A 624 4.45 -26.25 29.71
CA ALA A 624 3.96 -27.58 30.10
C ALA A 624 4.52 -28.73 29.22
N GLN A 625 5.44 -28.45 28.29
CA GLN A 625 6.07 -29.47 27.45
C GLN A 625 6.73 -30.58 28.29
N GLY A 626 6.15 -31.78 28.24
CA GLY A 626 6.64 -32.97 28.94
C GLY A 626 5.57 -33.71 29.77
N ASP A 627 4.40 -33.11 30.00
CA ASP A 627 3.25 -33.73 30.69
C ASP A 627 2.00 -33.67 29.79
N SER A 628 1.71 -34.77 29.11
CA SER A 628 0.67 -34.86 28.08
C SER A 628 -0.76 -34.66 28.61
N ASP A 629 -0.98 -34.93 29.90
CA ASP A 629 -2.30 -34.81 30.51
C ASP A 629 -2.57 -33.36 30.93
N ALA A 630 -1.55 -32.67 31.45
CA ALA A 630 -1.61 -31.24 31.73
C ALA A 630 -1.78 -30.41 30.44
N GLU A 631 -1.10 -30.79 29.35
CA GLU A 631 -1.21 -30.15 28.04
C GLU A 631 -2.63 -30.28 27.45
N ARG A 632 -3.21 -31.49 27.51
CA ARG A 632 -4.57 -31.75 27.02
C ARG A 632 -5.63 -31.02 27.83
N GLU A 633 -5.48 -30.95 29.15
CA GLU A 633 -6.45 -30.26 30.00
C GLU A 633 -6.40 -28.75 29.79
N LEU A 634 -5.21 -28.16 29.65
CA LEU A 634 -5.06 -26.73 29.32
C LEU A 634 -5.64 -26.38 27.95
N LEU A 635 -5.48 -27.26 26.95
CA LEU A 635 -6.07 -27.09 25.62
C LEU A 635 -7.60 -27.27 25.64
N ARG A 636 -8.12 -28.18 26.49
CA ARG A 636 -9.56 -28.37 26.68
C ARG A 636 -10.19 -27.15 27.35
N GLU A 637 -9.61 -26.67 28.45
CA GLU A 637 -10.05 -25.44 29.12
C GLU A 637 -9.99 -24.22 28.18
N ALA A 638 -8.93 -24.10 27.39
CA ALA A 638 -8.79 -23.02 26.42
C ALA A 638 -9.87 -23.09 25.34
N SER A 639 -10.17 -24.28 24.82
CA SER A 639 -11.21 -24.54 23.81
C SER A 639 -12.62 -24.28 24.34
N GLU A 640 -12.93 -24.75 25.56
CA GLU A 640 -14.23 -24.55 26.22
C GLU A 640 -14.49 -23.07 26.50
N ARG A 641 -13.48 -22.34 27.01
CA ARG A 641 -13.60 -20.88 27.26
C ARG A 641 -13.69 -20.08 25.96
N LEU A 642 -13.05 -20.52 24.88
CA LEU A 642 -13.18 -19.90 23.55
C LEU A 642 -14.58 -20.11 22.95
N ARG A 643 -15.20 -21.27 23.19
CA ARG A 643 -16.56 -21.59 22.75
C ARG A 643 -17.61 -20.78 23.51
N GLU A 644 -17.51 -20.73 24.84
CA GLU A 644 -18.38 -19.91 25.70
C GLU A 644 -18.33 -18.43 25.30
N LYS A 645 -17.12 -17.88 25.10
CA LYS A 645 -16.93 -16.46 24.75
C LYS A 645 -17.35 -16.11 23.31
N ARG A 646 -17.54 -17.09 22.42
CA ARG A 646 -18.09 -16.93 21.07
C ARG A 646 -19.61 -17.14 20.99
N GLY A 647 -20.27 -17.38 22.13
CA GLY A 647 -21.72 -17.66 22.17
C GLY A 647 -22.10 -19.01 21.59
N LEU A 648 -21.13 -19.91 21.41
CA LEU A 648 -21.35 -21.26 20.92
C LEU A 648 -21.60 -22.15 22.14
N LYS A 649 -22.87 -22.53 22.38
CA LYS A 649 -23.20 -23.51 23.43
C LYS A 649 -22.59 -24.87 23.07
N ALA A 650 -22.19 -25.60 24.13
CA ALA A 650 -21.49 -26.88 24.07
C ALA A 650 -22.19 -27.92 23.18
#